data_AF-A0A2V9LFV7-F1
#
_entry.id   AF-A0A2V9LFV7-F1
#
_cell.length_a   1.000
_cell.length_b   1.000
_cell.length_c   1.000
_cell.angle_alpha   90.00
_cell.angle_beta   90.00
_cell.angle_gamma   90.00
#
_symmetry.space_group_name_H-M   'P 1'
#
loop_
_entity.id
_entity.type
_entity.pdbx_description
1 polymer ?
#
loop_
_entity_poly.entity_id
_entity_poly.type
_entity_poly.pdbx_seq_one_letter_code
_entity_poly.pdbx_strand_id
1 'polypeptide(L)'
;MKRWNNLGTMVLIAILAAPWLRPAETITISGGPSDVGYNAGSVARFYAWVKGAETGTPAAVVFADIQYVGTTAVASVEMDRKGEPGPAGTRFEAAWPIPADAPTGLYSVTVHVEEKSSGQTLASKKLRAFGVYRKLARIVSVKLDKTFYDVGEPIECEVAVENLTDHDLSGLRVEFSNANYPWISTFAPGATSPEEANPELALRVLRDNMTVPAHGVVTIPMMAAGTAAFLQGQQVAVLGAGGPARHFKTPPPEVDHYTVALWDSGRSLLYDMQFSPFAVVRGSGRDPRKPYSYNFTHAYNSDIDYTKYREFYPPSEISRAITLDHSHTLLRRGDLVPVKGSVKNPTQEEWKNLELRGEITDTAGHSLHETSVLSGFDLAPGESHAFDADAGSVAEKTAPGAYRLRLTLRLAGEATLARAEIEFAVNELPSSVLVFCPHEDDEHAYAGLIRAAAEAGIPIHVVVFTGGDVGACERYYSRPCGPNEAREFGMVRMEETSEALEHIGLARDNLIFLGLPDGGSQDIWFKHRNSSDPFFSVYLAVDHAPYEDILKPNLPYSRDAVIDITKELITKYRPALIALPHPDERHVDHRTANWFVVKAADELLKAHGLDPATVIWADEAYGAGGYKPAPYHYERVAIHLSSEAAALKQEMGWIYQSQDGNINEGMRKTSSELPREEIHLRITDWQEHEGWNE
;
A
#
# COMPACT_ATOMS: atom_id res chain seq x y z
N MET A 1 -30.98 -89.22 -20.16
CA MET A 1 -32.32 -89.37 -20.78
C MET A 1 -32.74 -88.01 -21.33
N LYS A 2 -33.18 -87.97 -22.61
CA LYS A 2 -34.07 -87.01 -23.35
C LYS A 2 -33.88 -85.50 -23.06
N ARG A 3 -33.40 -84.59 -23.94
CA ARG A 3 -33.56 -84.23 -25.38
C ARG A 3 -34.88 -83.46 -25.70
N TRP A 4 -34.74 -82.44 -26.59
CA TRP A 4 -35.71 -81.63 -27.40
C TRP A 4 -35.98 -80.19 -26.87
N ASN A 5 -35.39 -79.10 -27.43
CA ASN A 5 -35.61 -78.31 -28.68
C ASN A 5 -36.99 -77.60 -28.81
N ASN A 6 -37.03 -76.25 -28.82
CA ASN A 6 -37.25 -75.42 -30.02
C ASN A 6 -37.43 -73.90 -29.76
N LEU A 7 -37.02 -73.13 -30.76
CA LEU A 7 -37.03 -71.67 -30.94
C LEU A 7 -38.43 -71.01 -30.99
N GLY A 8 -38.50 -69.77 -30.50
CA GLY A 8 -38.79 -68.59 -31.34
C GLY A 8 -40.18 -67.96 -31.29
N THR A 9 -40.29 -66.71 -30.80
CA THR A 9 -41.03 -65.61 -31.46
C THR A 9 -40.49 -64.26 -30.95
N MET A 10 -39.90 -63.45 -31.83
CA MET A 10 -39.51 -62.05 -31.56
C MET A 10 -40.75 -61.15 -31.65
N VAL A 11 -40.96 -60.30 -30.66
CA VAL A 11 -41.83 -59.12 -30.74
C VAL A 11 -40.92 -57.89 -30.65
N LEU A 12 -40.91 -57.09 -31.73
CA LEU A 12 -40.26 -55.77 -31.76
C LEU A 12 -40.98 -54.83 -30.77
N ILE A 13 -40.25 -54.30 -29.79
CA ILE A 13 -40.66 -53.13 -29.02
C ILE A 13 -39.84 -51.95 -29.53
N ALA A 14 -40.51 -50.97 -30.14
CA ALA A 14 -39.92 -49.72 -30.57
C ALA A 14 -39.51 -48.89 -29.33
N ILE A 15 -38.21 -48.64 -29.18
CA ILE A 15 -37.66 -47.70 -28.20
C ILE A 15 -37.85 -46.29 -28.77
N LEU A 16 -38.79 -45.54 -28.18
CA LEU A 16 -38.89 -44.09 -28.38
C LEU A 16 -37.65 -43.43 -27.76
N ALA A 17 -36.77 -42.91 -28.62
CA ALA A 17 -35.67 -42.05 -28.21
C ALA A 17 -36.24 -40.72 -27.67
N ALA A 18 -36.18 -40.52 -26.37
CA ALA A 18 -36.36 -39.20 -25.76
C ALA A 18 -35.19 -38.29 -26.20
N PRO A 19 -35.45 -37.06 -26.67
CA PRO A 19 -34.37 -36.13 -26.97
C PRO A 19 -33.68 -35.75 -25.65
N TRP A 20 -32.37 -35.98 -25.61
CA TRP A 20 -31.51 -35.48 -24.56
C TRP A 20 -31.60 -33.95 -24.56
N LEU A 21 -32.29 -33.38 -23.59
CA LEU A 21 -32.25 -31.95 -23.30
C LEU A 21 -30.80 -31.61 -22.93
N ARG A 22 -30.09 -30.93 -23.84
CA ARG A 22 -28.83 -30.26 -23.50
C ARG A 22 -29.15 -29.21 -22.43
N PRO A 23 -28.37 -29.10 -21.35
CA PRO A 23 -28.50 -27.95 -20.45
C PRO A 23 -28.33 -26.67 -21.27
N ALA A 24 -29.13 -25.63 -20.97
CA ALA A 24 -28.96 -24.32 -21.58
C ALA A 24 -27.50 -23.87 -21.37
N GLU A 25 -26.81 -23.52 -22.45
CA GLU A 25 -25.44 -23.02 -22.34
C GLU A 25 -25.46 -21.72 -21.51
N THR A 26 -24.76 -21.72 -20.38
CA THR A 26 -24.63 -20.53 -19.54
C THR A 26 -23.88 -19.45 -20.33
N ILE A 27 -24.48 -18.26 -20.46
CA ILE A 27 -23.82 -17.13 -21.10
C ILE A 27 -22.69 -16.63 -20.19
N THR A 28 -21.47 -16.55 -20.73
CA THR A 28 -20.32 -16.00 -20.02
C THR A 28 -19.82 -14.74 -20.71
N ILE A 29 -19.46 -13.74 -19.92
CA ILE A 29 -19.01 -12.42 -20.37
C ILE A 29 -17.61 -12.14 -19.80
N SER A 30 -16.68 -11.70 -20.64
CA SER A 30 -15.36 -11.21 -20.22
C SER A 30 -14.94 -10.00 -21.06
N GLY A 31 -14.01 -9.17 -20.58
CA GLY A 31 -13.55 -7.97 -21.28
C GLY A 31 -13.37 -6.79 -20.34
N GLY A 32 -13.41 -5.58 -20.88
CA GLY A 32 -13.30 -4.36 -20.08
C GLY A 32 -13.13 -3.09 -20.92
N PRO A 33 -12.91 -1.95 -20.26
CA PRO A 33 -12.43 -0.75 -20.91
C PRO A 33 -11.05 -1.00 -21.53
N SER A 34 -10.80 -0.31 -22.64
CA SER A 34 -9.58 -0.45 -23.45
C SER A 34 -8.38 0.24 -22.80
N ASP A 35 -8.64 1.15 -21.86
CA ASP A 35 -7.66 1.85 -21.02
C ASP A 35 -8.14 1.80 -19.56
N VAL A 36 -7.30 2.23 -18.63
CA VAL A 36 -7.59 2.30 -17.19
C VAL A 36 -8.27 3.62 -16.82
N GLY A 37 -8.18 4.63 -17.69
CA GLY A 37 -8.90 5.88 -17.54
C GLY A 37 -8.86 6.77 -18.77
N TYR A 38 -9.75 7.77 -18.80
CA TYR A 38 -9.99 8.65 -19.94
C TYR A 38 -10.17 10.10 -19.51
N ASN A 39 -9.71 11.05 -20.32
CA ASN A 39 -9.96 12.48 -20.08
C ASN A 39 -11.44 12.80 -20.32
N ALA A 40 -12.06 13.63 -19.49
CA ALA A 40 -13.41 14.15 -19.72
C ALA A 40 -13.49 14.87 -21.07
N GLY A 41 -14.59 14.69 -21.81
CA GLY A 41 -14.72 15.17 -23.20
C GLY A 41 -14.09 14.26 -24.27
N SER A 42 -13.36 13.21 -23.87
CA SER A 42 -12.84 12.20 -24.81
C SER A 42 -13.83 11.04 -25.02
N VAL A 43 -13.40 9.96 -25.68
CA VAL A 43 -14.23 8.79 -25.98
C VAL A 43 -13.68 7.55 -25.26
N ALA A 44 -14.43 7.03 -24.29
CA ALA A 44 -14.16 5.74 -23.66
C ALA A 44 -14.49 4.61 -24.63
N ARG A 45 -13.68 3.55 -24.64
CA ARG A 45 -13.87 2.39 -25.53
C ARG A 45 -13.91 1.09 -24.74
N PHE A 46 -14.91 0.26 -24.99
CA PHE A 46 -15.11 -1.00 -24.28
C PHE A 46 -15.11 -2.16 -25.26
N TYR A 47 -14.65 -3.32 -24.80
CA TYR A 47 -14.83 -4.57 -25.52
C TYR A 47 -15.31 -5.67 -24.58
N ALA A 48 -16.11 -6.58 -25.12
CA ALA A 48 -16.59 -7.75 -24.41
C ALA A 48 -16.58 -8.99 -25.31
N TRP A 49 -16.26 -10.14 -24.74
CA TRP A 49 -16.43 -11.45 -25.33
C TRP A 49 -17.64 -12.11 -24.69
N VAL A 50 -18.62 -12.49 -25.52
CA VAL A 50 -19.85 -13.14 -25.07
C VAL A 50 -19.90 -14.53 -25.67
N LYS A 51 -19.95 -15.55 -24.80
CA LYS A 51 -20.00 -16.97 -25.19
C LYS A 51 -21.31 -17.59 -24.70
N GLY A 52 -21.87 -18.52 -25.47
CA GLY A 52 -23.14 -19.20 -25.15
C GLY A 52 -24.40 -18.49 -25.66
N ALA A 53 -24.28 -17.26 -26.17
CA ALA A 53 -25.39 -16.50 -26.77
C ALA A 53 -25.65 -16.85 -28.26
N GLU A 54 -24.83 -17.72 -28.86
CA GLU A 54 -24.75 -17.96 -30.31
C GLU A 54 -25.54 -19.20 -30.78
N THR A 55 -25.84 -20.13 -29.87
CA THR A 55 -26.27 -21.51 -30.18
C THR A 55 -27.75 -21.78 -29.88
N GLY A 56 -28.54 -20.80 -29.45
CA GLY A 56 -29.96 -21.02 -29.14
C GLY A 56 -30.85 -19.83 -28.79
N THR A 57 -30.33 -18.59 -28.79
CA THR A 57 -31.10 -17.39 -28.39
C THR A 57 -31.62 -16.60 -29.60
N PRO A 58 -32.88 -16.13 -29.60
CA PRO A 58 -33.33 -15.09 -30.53
C PRO A 58 -32.38 -13.89 -30.45
N ALA A 59 -32.04 -13.27 -31.58
CA ALA A 59 -31.01 -12.24 -31.75
C ALA A 59 -30.65 -11.48 -30.45
N ALA A 60 -29.56 -11.85 -29.76
CA ALA A 60 -29.18 -11.18 -28.53
C ALA A 60 -28.58 -9.79 -28.84
N VAL A 61 -28.89 -8.80 -28.00
CA VAL A 61 -28.27 -7.48 -28.04
C VAL A 61 -27.38 -7.35 -26.80
N VAL A 62 -26.22 -6.72 -26.96
CA VAL A 62 -25.25 -6.56 -25.88
C VAL A 62 -25.11 -5.07 -25.60
N PHE A 63 -25.14 -4.69 -24.34
CA PHE A 63 -25.00 -3.30 -23.90
C PHE A 63 -23.87 -3.17 -22.90
N ALA A 64 -23.26 -1.98 -22.87
CA ALA A 64 -22.38 -1.53 -21.81
C ALA A 64 -23.09 -0.44 -21.00
N ASP A 65 -23.34 -0.72 -19.73
CA ASP A 65 -23.90 0.21 -18.75
C ASP A 65 -22.76 0.89 -17.98
N ILE A 66 -22.65 2.20 -18.14
CA ILE A 66 -21.64 3.03 -17.50
C ILE A 66 -22.29 3.85 -16.38
N GLN A 67 -21.66 3.83 -15.21
CA GLN A 67 -22.19 4.48 -14.01
C GLN A 67 -21.05 5.11 -13.21
N TYR A 68 -21.24 6.37 -12.78
CA TYR A 68 -20.38 6.97 -11.77
C TYR A 68 -20.62 6.27 -10.43
N VAL A 69 -19.59 5.62 -9.88
CA VAL A 69 -19.75 4.74 -8.72
C VAL A 69 -20.28 5.55 -7.52
N GLY A 70 -21.27 5.00 -6.81
CA GLY A 70 -21.97 5.67 -5.70
C GLY A 70 -23.22 6.45 -6.11
N THR A 71 -23.56 6.56 -7.41
CA THR A 71 -24.81 7.18 -7.90
C THR A 71 -25.76 6.14 -8.47
N THR A 72 -26.93 6.55 -8.98
CA THR A 72 -27.90 5.65 -9.64
C THR A 72 -28.06 5.91 -11.15
N ALA A 73 -27.42 6.95 -11.68
CA ALA A 73 -27.55 7.30 -13.10
C ALA A 73 -26.68 6.37 -13.94
N VAL A 74 -27.29 5.78 -14.99
CA VAL A 74 -26.62 4.84 -15.89
C VAL A 74 -26.74 5.36 -17.32
N ALA A 75 -25.61 5.47 -18.01
CA ALA A 75 -25.56 5.62 -19.45
C ALA A 75 -25.40 4.23 -20.08
N SER A 76 -26.33 3.82 -20.94
CA SER A 76 -26.26 2.52 -21.62
C SER A 76 -25.95 2.70 -23.10
N VAL A 77 -24.99 1.93 -23.62
CA VAL A 77 -24.54 1.99 -25.01
C VAL A 77 -24.62 0.59 -25.62
N GLU A 78 -25.35 0.45 -26.72
CA GLU A 78 -25.38 -0.80 -27.49
C GLU A 78 -23.98 -1.10 -28.05
N MET A 79 -23.54 -2.34 -27.90
CA MET A 79 -22.23 -2.80 -28.36
C MET A 79 -22.35 -3.43 -29.74
N ASP A 80 -21.48 -3.00 -30.66
CA ASP A 80 -21.37 -3.53 -32.00
C ASP A 80 -20.72 -4.92 -32.00
N ARG A 81 -21.39 -5.90 -32.60
CA ARG A 81 -20.79 -7.21 -32.88
C ARG A 81 -19.60 -7.07 -33.85
N LYS A 82 -18.45 -7.64 -33.50
CA LYS A 82 -17.23 -7.69 -34.33
C LYS A 82 -16.87 -9.13 -34.68
N GLY A 83 -16.94 -9.44 -35.97
CA GLY A 83 -16.53 -10.73 -36.51
C GLY A 83 -17.47 -11.89 -36.19
N GLU A 84 -17.06 -13.07 -36.65
CA GLU A 84 -17.75 -14.34 -36.40
C GLU A 84 -17.35 -14.93 -35.04
N PRO A 85 -18.20 -15.81 -34.45
CA PRO A 85 -17.89 -16.53 -33.23
C PRO A 85 -16.54 -17.25 -33.22
N GLY A 86 -15.77 -17.09 -32.15
CA GLY A 86 -14.52 -17.82 -31.92
C GLY A 86 -14.57 -18.71 -30.66
N PRO A 87 -13.47 -19.40 -30.32
CA PRO A 87 -13.38 -20.22 -29.10
C PRO A 87 -13.65 -19.45 -27.80
N ALA A 88 -13.36 -18.15 -27.80
CA ALA A 88 -13.60 -17.20 -26.70
C ALA A 88 -15.03 -16.61 -26.71
N GLY A 89 -15.87 -16.95 -27.70
CA GLY A 89 -17.17 -16.33 -27.96
C GLY A 89 -17.09 -15.26 -29.06
N THR A 90 -18.16 -14.49 -29.20
CA THR A 90 -18.28 -13.36 -30.13
C THR A 90 -17.78 -12.09 -29.45
N ARG A 91 -16.97 -11.29 -30.17
CA ARG A 91 -16.50 -9.99 -29.70
C ARG A 91 -17.54 -8.91 -29.95
N PHE A 92 -17.70 -8.02 -28.98
CA PHE A 92 -18.53 -6.83 -29.05
C PHE A 92 -17.69 -5.62 -28.65
N GLU A 93 -17.95 -4.46 -29.25
CA GLU A 93 -17.25 -3.21 -28.94
C GLU A 93 -18.23 -2.04 -28.82
N ALA A 94 -17.98 -1.13 -27.89
CA ALA A 94 -18.73 0.12 -27.77
C ALA A 94 -17.81 1.31 -27.58
N ALA A 95 -18.29 2.48 -27.97
CA ALA A 95 -17.65 3.76 -27.72
C ALA A 95 -18.64 4.68 -27.00
N TRP A 96 -18.22 5.26 -25.88
CA TRP A 96 -19.03 6.20 -25.10
C TRP A 96 -18.35 7.58 -25.11
N PRO A 97 -18.95 8.60 -25.74
CA PRO A 97 -18.45 9.97 -25.66
C PRO A 97 -18.70 10.49 -24.25
N ILE A 98 -17.62 10.74 -23.51
CA ILE A 98 -17.68 11.22 -22.13
C ILE A 98 -18.07 12.71 -22.20
N PRO A 99 -19.13 13.15 -21.50
CA PRO A 99 -19.46 14.57 -21.42
C PRO A 99 -18.26 15.40 -20.93
N ALA A 100 -18.05 16.59 -21.50
CA ALA A 100 -16.94 17.46 -21.10
C ALA A 100 -17.07 17.91 -19.63
N ASP A 101 -18.29 17.96 -19.09
CA ASP A 101 -18.64 18.29 -17.71
C ASP A 101 -18.86 17.04 -16.83
N ALA A 102 -18.50 15.84 -17.31
CA ALA A 102 -18.62 14.62 -16.51
C ALA A 102 -17.81 14.74 -15.20
N PRO A 103 -18.37 14.27 -14.06
CA PRO A 103 -17.66 14.25 -12.80
C PRO A 103 -16.41 13.38 -12.90
N THR A 104 -15.32 13.82 -12.28
CA THR A 104 -14.08 13.04 -12.22
C THR A 104 -14.10 12.01 -11.11
N GLY A 105 -13.37 10.92 -11.27
CA GLY A 105 -13.38 9.76 -10.36
C GLY A 105 -13.62 8.44 -11.07
N LEU A 106 -14.09 7.44 -10.34
CA LEU A 106 -14.31 6.07 -10.79
C LEU A 106 -15.68 5.87 -11.44
N TYR A 107 -15.67 5.20 -12.60
CA TYR A 107 -16.84 4.72 -13.30
C TYR A 107 -16.82 3.19 -13.40
N SER A 108 -17.92 2.55 -13.04
CA SER A 108 -18.12 1.12 -13.29
C SER A 108 -18.68 0.89 -14.68
N VAL A 109 -18.32 -0.24 -15.30
CA VAL A 109 -18.96 -0.73 -16.51
C VAL A 109 -19.53 -2.13 -16.29
N THR A 110 -20.83 -2.28 -16.52
CA THR A 110 -21.51 -3.58 -16.50
C THR A 110 -21.93 -3.92 -17.91
N VAL A 111 -21.48 -5.07 -18.41
CA VAL A 111 -21.95 -5.58 -19.70
C VAL A 111 -23.11 -6.52 -19.44
N HIS A 112 -24.23 -6.27 -20.12
CA HIS A 112 -25.40 -7.14 -20.04
C HIS A 112 -25.87 -7.54 -21.44
N VAL A 113 -26.47 -8.73 -21.51
CA VAL A 113 -26.99 -9.35 -22.73
C VAL A 113 -28.50 -9.42 -22.61
N GLU A 114 -29.22 -8.89 -23.58
CA GLU A 114 -30.67 -8.90 -23.62
C GLU A 114 -31.20 -9.76 -24.77
N GLU A 115 -32.36 -10.38 -24.55
CA GLU A 115 -33.13 -10.98 -25.63
C GLU A 115 -33.88 -9.89 -26.40
N LYS A 116 -33.57 -9.70 -27.70
CA LYS A 116 -34.15 -8.61 -28.52
C LYS A 116 -35.67 -8.58 -28.60
N SER A 117 -36.35 -9.72 -28.48
CA SER A 117 -37.81 -9.79 -28.58
C SER A 117 -38.53 -9.37 -27.30
N SER A 118 -37.95 -9.63 -26.14
CA SER A 118 -38.59 -9.40 -24.84
C SER A 118 -37.95 -8.27 -24.04
N GLY A 119 -36.71 -7.86 -24.37
CA GLY A 119 -35.88 -6.99 -23.54
C GLY A 119 -35.44 -7.64 -22.24
N GLN A 120 -35.59 -8.97 -22.10
CA GLN A 120 -35.18 -9.66 -20.88
C GLN A 120 -33.66 -9.77 -20.81
N THR A 121 -33.05 -9.32 -19.71
CA THR A 121 -31.64 -9.56 -19.42
C THR A 121 -31.38 -11.06 -19.22
N LEU A 122 -30.56 -11.63 -20.10
CA LEU A 122 -30.17 -13.03 -20.11
C LEU A 122 -28.92 -13.29 -19.24
N ALA A 123 -28.01 -12.32 -19.21
CA ALA A 123 -26.81 -12.35 -18.38
C ALA A 123 -26.28 -10.93 -18.17
N SER A 124 -25.60 -10.70 -17.05
CA SER A 124 -24.85 -9.48 -16.81
C SER A 124 -23.55 -9.78 -16.08
N LYS A 125 -22.54 -8.93 -16.30
CA LYS A 125 -21.24 -9.02 -15.64
C LYS A 125 -20.65 -7.63 -15.49
N LYS A 126 -20.38 -7.23 -14.25
CA LYS A 126 -19.51 -6.09 -13.95
C LYS A 126 -18.09 -6.43 -14.42
N LEU A 127 -17.52 -5.56 -15.25
CA LEU A 127 -16.13 -5.64 -15.70
C LEU A 127 -15.27 -4.66 -14.90
N ARG A 128 -13.97 -4.62 -15.16
CA ARG A 128 -13.03 -3.68 -14.52
C ARG A 128 -13.53 -2.24 -14.70
N ALA A 129 -13.59 -1.48 -13.60
CA ALA A 129 -13.89 -0.05 -13.64
C ALA A 129 -12.78 0.77 -14.32
N PHE A 130 -13.05 2.05 -14.59
CA PHE A 130 -12.08 2.99 -15.16
C PHE A 130 -12.21 4.38 -14.53
N GLY A 131 -11.11 5.14 -14.52
CA GLY A 131 -11.11 6.53 -14.09
C GLY A 131 -11.56 7.48 -15.20
N VAL A 132 -12.31 8.53 -14.85
CA VAL A 132 -12.44 9.72 -15.68
C VAL A 132 -11.71 10.86 -14.98
N TYR A 133 -10.74 11.44 -15.68
CA TYR A 133 -9.92 12.54 -15.18
C TYR A 133 -10.08 13.79 -16.04
N ARG A 134 -9.55 14.92 -15.61
CA ARG A 134 -9.67 16.21 -16.29
C ARG A 134 -8.33 16.92 -16.42
N LYS A 135 -7.69 16.81 -17.58
CA LYS A 135 -6.54 17.65 -17.94
C LYS A 135 -6.93 18.67 -18.99
N LEU A 136 -6.60 19.94 -18.71
CA LEU A 136 -6.78 21.06 -19.65
C LEU A 136 -5.54 21.27 -20.51
N ALA A 137 -4.36 21.02 -19.96
CA ALA A 137 -3.09 21.06 -20.68
C ALA A 137 -2.21 19.88 -20.26
N ARG A 138 -1.20 19.57 -21.07
CA ARG A 138 -0.17 18.62 -20.70
C ARG A 138 1.23 19.03 -21.17
N ILE A 139 2.24 18.72 -20.37
CA ILE A 139 3.63 18.79 -20.79
C ILE A 139 3.92 17.50 -21.57
N VAL A 140 4.18 17.62 -22.87
CA VAL A 140 4.37 16.46 -23.77
C VAL A 140 5.83 16.07 -23.95
N SER A 141 6.75 16.95 -23.60
CA SER A 141 8.18 16.67 -23.68
C SER A 141 8.95 17.57 -22.71
N VAL A 142 9.89 16.94 -21.99
CA VAL A 142 10.96 17.61 -21.26
C VAL A 142 12.27 17.03 -21.78
N LYS A 143 13.17 17.89 -22.26
CA LYS A 143 14.50 17.48 -22.70
C LYS A 143 15.55 18.26 -21.96
N LEU A 144 16.62 17.57 -21.59
CA LEU A 144 17.86 18.19 -21.12
C LEU A 144 18.85 18.26 -22.28
N ASP A 145 19.79 19.21 -22.25
CA ASP A 145 20.84 19.32 -23.26
C ASP A 145 21.75 18.08 -23.33
N LYS A 146 21.91 17.39 -22.22
CA LYS A 146 22.70 16.15 -22.10
C LYS A 146 22.30 15.33 -20.89
N THR A 147 22.94 14.18 -20.75
CA THR A 147 22.70 13.24 -19.64
C THR A 147 23.77 13.34 -18.54
N PHE A 148 25.01 13.74 -18.86
CA PHE A 148 26.12 13.73 -17.91
C PHE A 148 26.59 15.14 -17.62
N TYR A 149 26.63 15.49 -16.34
CA TYR A 149 27.00 16.82 -15.85
C TYR A 149 28.09 16.73 -14.79
N ASP A 150 29.03 17.68 -14.82
CA ASP A 150 29.90 17.94 -13.68
C ASP A 150 29.19 18.91 -12.70
N VAL A 151 29.41 18.74 -11.39
CA VAL A 151 28.85 19.66 -10.39
C VAL A 151 29.24 21.12 -10.71
N GLY A 152 28.25 22.01 -10.72
CA GLY A 152 28.39 23.42 -11.08
C GLY A 152 28.19 23.72 -12.57
N GLU A 153 28.00 22.70 -13.40
CA GLU A 153 27.72 22.88 -14.84
C GLU A 153 26.27 23.37 -15.06
N PRO A 154 26.02 24.31 -16.00
CA PRO A 154 24.66 24.72 -16.32
C PRO A 154 23.87 23.57 -16.94
N ILE A 155 22.60 23.47 -16.55
CA ILE A 155 21.61 22.58 -17.15
C ILE A 155 20.72 23.42 -18.05
N GLU A 156 20.55 23.00 -19.29
CA GLU A 156 19.56 23.58 -20.20
C GLU A 156 18.37 22.65 -20.39
N CYS A 157 17.19 23.24 -20.56
CA CYS A 157 15.93 22.51 -20.73
C CYS A 157 15.11 23.06 -21.89
N GLU A 158 14.53 22.15 -22.68
CA GLU A 158 13.46 22.40 -23.65
C GLU A 158 12.17 21.75 -23.13
N VAL A 159 11.05 22.47 -23.21
CA VAL A 159 9.74 22.00 -22.73
C VAL A 159 8.69 22.23 -23.81
N ALA A 160 7.89 21.21 -24.12
CA ALA A 160 6.73 21.33 -25.00
C ALA A 160 5.43 21.16 -24.21
N VAL A 161 4.49 22.08 -24.40
CA VAL A 161 3.19 22.11 -23.73
C VAL A 161 2.08 22.06 -24.76
N GLU A 162 1.14 21.14 -24.58
CA GLU A 162 -0.04 20.96 -25.40
C GLU A 162 -1.29 21.42 -24.65
N ASN A 163 -2.18 22.11 -25.38
CA ASN A 163 -3.51 22.45 -24.91
C ASN A 163 -4.51 21.37 -25.34
N LEU A 164 -5.22 20.80 -24.38
CA LEU A 164 -6.20 19.72 -24.61
C LEU A 164 -7.64 20.25 -24.81
N THR A 165 -7.84 21.55 -24.66
CA THR A 165 -9.13 22.22 -24.77
C THR A 165 -9.40 22.77 -26.17
N ASP A 166 -10.67 23.14 -26.40
CA ASP A 166 -11.19 23.73 -27.63
C ASP A 166 -11.04 25.26 -27.70
N HIS A 167 -10.38 25.87 -26.72
CA HIS A 167 -10.12 27.30 -26.63
C HIS A 167 -8.66 27.58 -26.26
N ASP A 168 -8.19 28.79 -26.50
CA ASP A 168 -6.81 29.17 -26.16
C ASP A 168 -6.61 29.20 -24.64
N LEU A 169 -5.52 28.60 -24.16
CA LEU A 169 -5.11 28.70 -22.76
C LEU A 169 -4.04 29.78 -22.63
N SER A 170 -4.40 30.91 -22.03
CA SER A 170 -3.53 32.07 -21.81
C SER A 170 -3.11 32.22 -20.35
N GLY A 171 -2.05 32.99 -20.11
CA GLY A 171 -1.55 33.25 -18.77
C GLY A 171 -0.84 32.04 -18.14
N LEU A 172 -0.31 31.13 -18.94
CA LEU A 172 0.40 29.96 -18.44
C LEU A 172 1.84 30.31 -18.04
N ARG A 173 2.35 29.61 -17.04
CA ARG A 173 3.71 29.75 -16.49
C ARG A 173 4.37 28.38 -16.38
N VAL A 174 5.58 28.25 -16.91
CA VAL A 174 6.38 27.01 -16.83
C VAL A 174 7.57 27.24 -15.91
N GLU A 175 7.67 26.41 -14.87
CA GLU A 175 8.73 26.43 -13.88
C GLU A 175 9.58 25.15 -13.98
N PHE A 176 10.88 25.29 -13.71
CA PHE A 176 11.85 24.22 -13.56
C PHE A 176 12.42 24.28 -12.15
N SER A 177 12.60 23.14 -11.49
CA SER A 177 13.16 23.11 -10.12
C SER A 177 13.96 21.83 -9.84
N ASN A 178 14.83 21.92 -8.84
CA ASN A 178 15.61 20.80 -8.30
C ASN A 178 14.80 19.92 -7.32
N ALA A 179 13.56 20.30 -7.04
CA ALA A 179 12.65 19.52 -6.21
C ALA A 179 12.12 18.31 -7.00
N ASN A 180 11.83 17.20 -6.32
CA ASN A 180 11.03 16.13 -6.92
C ASN A 180 9.53 16.51 -6.95
N TYR A 181 9.04 17.31 -6.01
CA TYR A 181 7.62 17.65 -5.97
C TYR A 181 7.45 19.09 -5.47
N PRO A 182 6.70 19.95 -6.17
CA PRO A 182 6.58 21.37 -5.83
C PRO A 182 5.79 21.63 -4.55
N TRP A 183 5.09 20.62 -4.01
CA TRP A 183 4.39 20.67 -2.73
C TRP A 183 5.21 20.11 -1.56
N ILE A 184 6.29 19.37 -1.81
CA ILE A 184 7.13 18.85 -0.72
C ILE A 184 8.11 19.94 -0.27
N SER A 185 7.82 20.52 0.90
CA SER A 185 8.62 21.52 1.61
C SER A 185 8.95 22.78 0.80
N THR A 186 7.91 23.54 0.45
CA THR A 186 8.01 24.92 -0.06
C THR A 186 8.60 25.90 0.96
N PHE A 187 8.72 25.52 2.23
CA PHE A 187 9.15 26.38 3.32
C PHE A 187 10.67 26.36 3.48
N ALA A 188 11.30 27.53 3.46
CA ALA A 188 12.65 27.70 3.97
C ALA A 188 12.70 27.37 5.49
N PRO A 189 13.79 26.82 6.03
CA PRO A 189 13.95 26.67 7.47
C PRO A 189 13.72 28.00 8.20
N GLY A 190 12.67 28.08 9.03
CA GLY A 190 12.31 29.30 9.77
C GLY A 190 11.39 30.28 9.03
N ALA A 191 10.79 29.89 7.89
CA ALA A 191 9.82 30.70 7.19
C ALA A 191 8.60 31.01 8.07
N THR A 192 8.14 32.27 8.05
CA THR A 192 6.96 32.71 8.81
C THR A 192 5.69 32.78 7.95
N SER A 193 5.81 32.49 6.65
CA SER A 193 4.70 32.45 5.71
C SER A 193 4.87 31.34 4.66
N PRO A 194 3.76 30.78 4.13
CA PRO A 194 3.77 29.79 3.02
C PRO A 194 4.34 30.28 1.69
N GLU A 195 4.61 31.58 1.56
CA GLU A 195 5.03 32.21 0.30
C GLU A 195 6.56 32.38 0.19
N GLU A 196 7.31 32.15 1.28
CA GLU A 196 8.77 32.18 1.28
C GLU A 196 9.33 30.92 0.59
N ALA A 197 9.50 30.99 -0.74
CA ALA A 197 10.02 29.90 -1.55
C ALA A 197 11.36 29.38 -1.00
N ASN A 198 11.43 28.09 -0.71
CA ASN A 198 12.64 27.43 -0.24
C ASN A 198 13.78 27.62 -1.28
N PRO A 199 14.86 28.34 -0.94
CA PRO A 199 15.95 28.64 -1.87
C PRO A 199 16.69 27.38 -2.33
N GLU A 200 16.57 26.27 -1.59
CA GLU A 200 17.16 24.97 -1.94
C GLU A 200 16.45 24.30 -3.13
N LEU A 201 15.22 24.71 -3.48
CA LEU A 201 14.50 24.18 -4.64
C LEU A 201 15.04 24.72 -5.98
N ALA A 202 15.89 25.74 -5.95
CA ALA A 202 16.49 26.40 -7.11
C ALA A 202 15.48 26.72 -8.23
N LEU A 203 14.27 27.14 -7.85
CA LEU A 203 13.17 27.34 -8.77
C LEU A 203 13.48 28.41 -9.81
N ARG A 204 13.24 28.09 -11.08
CA ARG A 204 13.43 28.99 -12.22
C ARG A 204 12.20 29.00 -13.12
N VAL A 205 11.77 30.19 -13.49
CA VAL A 205 10.72 30.37 -14.51
C VAL A 205 11.36 30.25 -15.89
N LEU A 206 10.96 29.24 -16.66
CA LEU A 206 11.38 29.08 -18.05
C LEU A 206 10.59 30.01 -18.97
N ARG A 207 9.29 30.14 -18.72
CA ARG A 207 8.39 31.04 -19.46
C ARG A 207 7.23 31.47 -18.58
N ASP A 208 6.85 32.74 -18.69
CA ASP A 208 5.65 33.30 -18.10
C ASP A 208 4.71 33.88 -19.18
N ASN A 209 3.45 34.07 -18.78
CA ASN A 209 2.39 34.63 -19.62
C ASN A 209 2.29 33.96 -21.01
N MET A 210 2.52 32.65 -21.07
CA MET A 210 2.45 31.85 -22.28
C MET A 210 0.99 31.65 -22.69
N THR A 211 0.71 31.68 -23.99
CA THR A 211 -0.56 31.26 -24.56
C THR A 211 -0.32 30.04 -25.45
N VAL A 212 -1.11 28.99 -25.25
CA VAL A 212 -1.10 27.78 -26.08
C VAL A 212 -2.43 27.73 -26.83
N PRO A 213 -2.42 27.79 -28.18
CA PRO A 213 -3.64 27.77 -28.98
C PRO A 213 -4.49 26.52 -28.71
N ALA A 214 -5.81 26.60 -28.92
CA ALA A 214 -6.71 25.45 -28.86
C ALA A 214 -6.16 24.24 -29.64
N HIS A 215 -6.09 23.07 -29.00
CA HIS A 215 -5.49 21.84 -29.56
C HIS A 215 -4.05 22.01 -30.12
N GLY A 216 -3.36 23.09 -29.74
CA GLY A 216 -2.03 23.44 -30.21
C GLY A 216 -0.93 23.00 -29.25
N VAL A 217 0.31 23.05 -29.74
CA VAL A 217 1.52 22.80 -28.95
C VAL A 217 2.43 24.02 -29.04
N VAL A 218 2.97 24.46 -27.90
CA VAL A 218 4.01 25.49 -27.82
C VAL A 218 5.26 24.88 -27.21
N THR A 219 6.41 25.10 -27.87
CA THR A 219 7.73 24.67 -27.39
C THR A 219 8.49 25.87 -26.85
N ILE A 220 8.89 25.79 -25.58
CA ILE A 220 9.90 26.65 -24.98
C ILE A 220 11.26 26.12 -25.47
N PRO A 221 12.04 26.90 -26.22
CA PRO A 221 13.30 26.43 -26.79
C PRO A 221 14.32 26.09 -25.70
N MET A 222 15.30 25.25 -26.03
CA MET A 222 16.42 24.93 -25.16
C MET A 222 17.03 26.21 -24.58
N MET A 223 17.01 26.31 -23.25
CA MET A 223 17.53 27.46 -22.52
C MET A 223 18.04 27.03 -21.15
N ALA A 224 18.96 27.81 -20.57
CA ALA A 224 19.41 27.56 -19.21
C ALA A 224 18.22 27.43 -18.24
N ALA A 225 18.24 26.41 -17.40
CA ALA A 225 17.15 25.97 -16.53
C ALA A 225 17.60 25.80 -15.08
N GLY A 226 18.83 25.31 -14.88
CA GLY A 226 19.37 25.06 -13.53
C GLY A 226 20.88 24.93 -13.53
N THR A 227 21.43 24.42 -12.43
CA THR A 227 22.85 24.09 -12.27
C THR A 227 22.96 22.74 -11.61
N ALA A 228 23.77 21.85 -12.19
CA ALA A 228 23.97 20.50 -11.66
C ALA A 228 24.59 20.56 -10.27
N ALA A 229 23.93 19.94 -9.29
CA ALA A 229 24.37 19.88 -7.90
C ALA A 229 24.07 18.49 -7.33
N PHE A 230 24.75 18.12 -6.24
CA PHE A 230 24.36 16.93 -5.49
C PHE A 230 23.15 17.26 -4.61
N LEU A 231 22.01 16.66 -4.90
CA LEU A 231 20.74 16.99 -4.28
C LEU A 231 20.37 16.00 -3.17
N GLN A 232 20.86 14.76 -3.15
CA GLN A 232 20.33 13.66 -2.34
C GLN A 232 20.37 13.94 -0.84
N GLY A 233 21.44 14.55 -0.33
CA GLY A 233 21.55 14.95 1.08
C GLY A 233 20.64 16.12 1.46
N GLN A 234 20.37 17.02 0.51
CA GLN A 234 19.43 18.13 0.67
C GLN A 234 17.98 17.64 0.45
N GLN A 235 17.73 16.72 -0.47
CA GLN A 235 16.45 16.07 -0.73
C GLN A 235 16.01 15.24 0.47
N VAL A 236 16.88 14.44 1.11
CA VAL A 236 16.55 13.80 2.40
C VAL A 236 16.19 14.85 3.46
N ALA A 237 16.95 15.95 3.50
CA ALA A 237 16.69 17.09 4.37
C ALA A 237 15.54 18.00 3.90
N VAL A 238 14.82 17.68 2.81
CA VAL A 238 13.68 18.40 2.23
C VAL A 238 12.40 17.52 2.25
N LEU A 239 12.54 16.22 1.99
CA LEU A 239 11.47 15.24 1.78
C LEU A 239 11.02 14.53 3.08
N GLY A 240 11.90 14.33 4.07
CA GLY A 240 11.55 13.55 5.29
C GLY A 240 11.75 12.04 5.12
N ALA A 241 10.99 11.22 5.87
CA ALA A 241 10.96 9.77 5.67
C ALA A 241 10.44 9.46 4.26
N GLY A 242 11.25 8.78 3.45
CA GLY A 242 11.04 8.61 2.00
C GLY A 242 12.13 9.24 1.14
N GLY A 243 12.97 10.12 1.72
CA GLY A 243 14.21 10.54 1.07
C GLY A 243 15.27 9.43 1.14
N PRO A 244 15.90 9.01 0.02
CA PRO A 244 16.89 7.94 0.04
C PRO A 244 18.16 8.38 0.77
N ALA A 245 18.34 7.96 2.03
CA ALA A 245 19.53 8.25 2.82
C ALA A 245 20.66 7.27 2.49
N ARG A 246 21.75 7.75 1.87
CA ARG A 246 22.94 6.93 1.61
C ARG A 246 23.99 7.09 2.71
N HIS A 247 24.42 5.97 3.29
CA HIS A 247 25.43 5.90 4.36
C HIS A 247 26.89 6.07 3.87
N PHE A 248 27.14 6.39 2.60
CA PHE A 248 28.50 6.49 2.11
C PHE A 248 29.17 7.80 2.54
N LYS A 249 30.31 7.69 3.23
CA LYS A 249 31.22 8.81 3.56
C LYS A 249 31.67 9.60 2.32
N THR A 250 31.56 9.00 1.13
CA THR A 250 31.78 9.64 -0.19
C THR A 250 30.65 9.21 -1.14
N PRO A 251 29.74 10.10 -1.57
CA PRO A 251 28.61 9.69 -2.40
C PRO A 251 29.06 9.31 -3.83
N PRO A 252 28.50 8.24 -4.43
CA PRO A 252 28.69 7.91 -5.85
C PRO A 252 28.12 9.00 -6.78
N PRO A 253 28.28 8.91 -8.12
CA PRO A 253 27.52 9.75 -9.04
C PRO A 253 26.04 9.75 -8.68
N GLU A 254 25.44 10.93 -8.73
CA GLU A 254 24.03 11.12 -8.43
C GLU A 254 23.23 10.99 -9.72
N VAL A 255 22.08 10.33 -9.60
CA VAL A 255 21.13 10.17 -10.70
C VAL A 255 19.91 10.97 -10.28
N ASP A 256 19.75 12.13 -10.89
CA ASP A 256 18.76 13.14 -10.55
C ASP A 256 17.63 13.19 -11.59
N HIS A 257 16.47 13.64 -11.11
CA HIS A 257 15.39 14.15 -11.95
C HIS A 257 15.09 15.59 -11.54
N TYR A 258 14.73 16.41 -12.52
CA TYR A 258 14.27 17.77 -12.29
C TYR A 258 12.78 17.86 -12.56
N THR A 259 12.08 18.66 -11.76
CA THR A 259 10.65 18.86 -11.94
C THR A 259 10.38 20.03 -12.85
N VAL A 260 9.49 19.82 -13.82
CA VAL A 260 8.89 20.85 -14.66
C VAL A 260 7.41 20.95 -14.33
N ALA A 261 6.97 22.13 -13.92
CA ALA A 261 5.59 22.39 -13.52
C ALA A 261 4.95 23.47 -14.40
N LEU A 262 3.70 23.24 -14.80
CA LEU A 262 2.88 24.14 -15.61
C LEU A 262 1.77 24.74 -14.75
N TRP A 263 1.89 26.01 -14.42
CA TRP A 263 0.94 26.75 -13.58
C TRP A 263 0.14 27.77 -14.40
N ASP A 264 -0.94 28.27 -13.80
CA ASP A 264 -1.44 29.60 -14.13
C ASP A 264 -0.45 30.71 -13.70
N SER A 265 -0.66 31.92 -14.18
CA SER A 265 0.22 33.06 -13.89
C SER A 265 0.28 33.41 -12.41
N GLY A 266 -0.80 33.14 -11.66
CA GLY A 266 -0.90 33.38 -10.23
C GLY A 266 -0.28 32.29 -9.37
N ARG A 267 0.19 31.17 -9.96
CA ARG A 267 0.69 29.99 -9.25
C ARG A 267 -0.31 29.45 -8.23
N SER A 268 -1.59 29.52 -8.61
CA SER A 268 -2.75 29.09 -7.83
C SER A 268 -3.34 27.77 -8.36
N LEU A 269 -3.15 27.47 -9.64
CA LEU A 269 -3.63 26.28 -10.32
C LEU A 269 -2.49 25.62 -11.09
N LEU A 270 -2.15 24.38 -10.70
CA LEU A 270 -1.20 23.53 -11.40
C LEU A 270 -1.95 22.73 -12.47
N TYR A 271 -1.62 22.93 -13.73
CA TYR A 271 -2.23 22.24 -14.88
C TYR A 271 -1.58 20.89 -15.17
N ASP A 272 -0.25 20.82 -15.04
CA ASP A 272 0.51 19.60 -15.23
C ASP A 272 1.88 19.70 -14.58
N MET A 273 2.47 18.55 -14.28
CA MET A 273 3.82 18.41 -13.79
C MET A 273 4.46 17.16 -14.41
N GLN A 274 5.71 17.28 -14.84
CA GLN A 274 6.48 16.18 -15.42
C GLN A 274 7.93 16.26 -14.96
N PHE A 275 8.63 15.13 -15.08
CA PHE A 275 10.03 15.00 -14.73
C PHE A 275 10.94 15.03 -15.95
N SER A 276 12.13 15.59 -15.79
CA SER A 276 13.18 15.44 -16.80
C SER A 276 13.59 13.97 -16.94
N PRO A 277 14.20 13.58 -18.07
CA PRO A 277 15.02 12.38 -18.10
C PRO A 277 16.11 12.42 -17.02
N PHE A 278 16.64 11.24 -16.66
CA PHE A 278 17.74 11.12 -15.71
C PHE A 278 18.94 12.01 -16.09
N ALA A 279 19.40 12.79 -15.13
CA ALA A 279 20.67 13.51 -15.20
C ALA A 279 21.68 12.85 -14.26
N VAL A 280 22.87 12.53 -14.77
CA VAL A 280 23.96 11.95 -13.98
C VAL A 280 24.93 13.05 -13.59
N VAL A 281 24.92 13.43 -12.31
CA VAL A 281 25.78 14.49 -11.74
C VAL A 281 27.00 13.87 -11.06
N ARG A 282 28.19 14.41 -11.35
CA ARG A 282 29.45 13.91 -10.76
C ARG A 282 30.43 15.01 -10.36
N GLY A 283 31.34 14.68 -9.45
CA GLY A 283 32.49 15.54 -9.14
C GLY A 283 33.59 15.41 -10.20
N SER A 284 34.20 16.53 -10.58
CA SER A 284 35.19 16.66 -11.66
C SER A 284 36.46 15.80 -11.55
N GLY A 285 36.70 15.14 -10.41
CA GLY A 285 37.86 14.26 -10.17
C GLY A 285 37.51 12.77 -9.97
N ARG A 286 36.32 12.31 -10.38
CA ARG A 286 35.81 10.96 -10.05
C ARG A 286 35.54 10.12 -11.31
N ASP A 287 36.12 8.92 -11.34
CA ASP A 287 35.91 7.92 -12.41
C ASP A 287 34.59 7.16 -12.18
N PRO A 288 33.76 6.87 -13.21
CA PRO A 288 32.55 6.05 -13.07
C PRO A 288 32.85 4.68 -12.45
N ARG A 289 32.36 4.44 -11.24
CA ARG A 289 32.13 3.07 -10.76
C ARG A 289 30.63 2.78 -10.77
N LYS A 290 30.32 1.57 -11.24
CA LYS A 290 29.01 1.03 -11.61
C LYS A 290 27.88 1.51 -10.69
N PRO A 291 26.92 2.33 -11.18
CA PRO A 291 25.61 2.33 -10.56
C PRO A 291 24.99 0.94 -10.77
N TYR A 292 24.45 0.34 -9.71
CA TYR A 292 23.51 -0.77 -9.88
C TYR A 292 22.26 -0.24 -10.59
N SER A 293 21.51 -1.09 -11.30
CA SER A 293 20.22 -0.67 -11.83
C SER A 293 19.34 -0.17 -10.68
N TYR A 294 18.68 0.96 -10.88
CA TYR A 294 17.76 1.56 -9.90
C TYR A 294 16.49 0.72 -9.69
N ASN A 295 16.30 -0.30 -10.52
CA ASN A 295 15.03 -0.99 -10.67
C ASN A 295 15.11 -2.35 -9.98
N PHE A 296 14.16 -2.53 -9.06
CA PHE A 296 13.65 -3.75 -8.42
C PHE A 296 14.59 -4.96 -8.37
N THR A 297 14.92 -5.41 -7.16
CA THR A 297 15.66 -6.66 -6.96
C THR A 297 14.81 -7.85 -7.41
N HIS A 298 13.48 -7.73 -7.28
CA HIS A 298 12.50 -8.77 -7.57
C HIS A 298 11.47 -8.29 -8.59
N ALA A 299 11.05 -9.16 -9.51
CA ALA A 299 10.01 -8.80 -10.50
C ALA A 299 8.60 -8.82 -9.88
N TYR A 300 8.40 -9.69 -8.89
CA TYR A 300 7.20 -9.80 -8.08
C TYR A 300 7.60 -9.98 -6.61
N ASN A 301 6.78 -9.51 -5.69
CA ASN A 301 7.02 -9.71 -4.25
C ASN A 301 7.05 -11.20 -3.87
N SER A 302 6.34 -12.06 -4.61
CA SER A 302 6.40 -13.51 -4.46
C SER A 302 7.77 -14.12 -4.77
N ASP A 303 8.66 -13.39 -5.46
CA ASP A 303 10.02 -13.83 -5.76
C ASP A 303 11.01 -13.55 -4.60
N ILE A 304 10.59 -12.75 -3.60
CA ILE A 304 11.37 -12.47 -2.39
C ILE A 304 11.52 -13.76 -1.59
N ASP A 305 12.75 -14.25 -1.47
CA ASP A 305 13.07 -15.47 -0.74
C ASP A 305 13.51 -15.17 0.70
N TYR A 306 12.53 -15.09 1.60
CA TYR A 306 12.77 -14.92 3.03
C TYR A 306 13.60 -16.09 3.62
N THR A 307 13.50 -17.30 3.03
CA THR A 307 14.09 -18.52 3.61
C THR A 307 15.60 -18.59 3.47
N LYS A 308 16.16 -18.11 2.35
CA LYS A 308 17.62 -18.01 2.16
C LYS A 308 18.31 -17.15 3.21
N TYR A 309 17.56 -16.30 3.90
CA TYR A 309 18.06 -15.38 4.91
C TYR A 309 17.81 -15.85 6.36
N ARG A 310 16.95 -16.85 6.59
CA ARG A 310 16.56 -17.30 7.95
C ARG A 310 17.68 -17.99 8.77
N GLU A 311 18.95 -17.89 8.40
CA GLU A 311 20.11 -18.13 9.29
C GLU A 311 20.27 -17.04 10.37
N PHE A 312 19.18 -16.34 10.67
CA PHE A 312 19.12 -15.15 11.48
C PHE A 312 19.28 -15.40 12.96
N TYR A 313 18.78 -16.54 13.42
CA TYR A 313 18.72 -16.83 14.83
C TYR A 313 20.10 -17.20 15.37
N PRO A 314 20.43 -16.78 16.60
CA PRO A 314 21.62 -17.23 17.29
C PRO A 314 21.72 -18.76 17.28
N PRO A 315 22.93 -19.35 17.32
CA PRO A 315 23.08 -20.81 17.38
C PRO A 315 22.34 -21.50 18.53
N SER A 316 21.98 -20.77 19.59
CA SER A 316 21.16 -21.27 20.70
C SER A 316 19.68 -21.43 20.35
N GLU A 317 19.19 -20.68 19.37
CA GLU A 317 17.79 -20.69 18.89
C GLU A 317 17.59 -21.69 17.73
N ILE A 318 18.67 -22.28 17.20
CA ILE A 318 18.63 -23.28 16.12
C ILE A 318 19.05 -24.65 16.66
N SER A 319 18.28 -25.69 16.33
CA SER A 319 18.60 -27.06 16.72
C SER A 319 18.40 -28.06 15.59
N ARG A 320 19.28 -29.06 15.49
CA ARG A 320 19.12 -30.16 14.52
C ARG A 320 18.07 -31.19 14.95
N ALA A 321 17.68 -31.16 16.22
CA ALA A 321 16.77 -32.13 16.82
C ALA A 321 15.46 -31.49 17.28
N ILE A 322 15.39 -30.17 17.46
CA ILE A 322 14.18 -29.46 17.89
C ILE A 322 13.87 -28.39 16.85
N THR A 323 12.68 -28.43 16.27
CA THR A 323 12.15 -27.37 15.41
C THR A 323 10.98 -26.72 16.13
N LEU A 324 10.98 -25.40 16.25
CA LEU A 324 9.93 -24.64 16.90
C LEU A 324 9.05 -23.92 15.87
N ASP A 325 7.78 -23.76 16.23
CA ASP A 325 6.87 -22.82 15.59
C ASP A 325 7.14 -21.42 16.18
N HIS A 326 7.37 -20.44 15.32
CA HIS A 326 7.67 -19.05 15.70
C HIS A 326 6.47 -18.12 15.45
N SER A 327 5.30 -18.66 15.11
CA SER A 327 4.12 -17.85 14.75
C SER A 327 3.44 -17.13 15.91
N HIS A 328 3.79 -17.43 17.18
CA HIS A 328 3.23 -16.78 18.35
C HIS A 328 4.34 -16.46 19.37
N THR A 329 4.83 -15.23 19.35
CA THR A 329 5.97 -14.77 20.17
C THR A 329 5.74 -13.43 20.88
N LEU A 330 4.58 -12.79 20.69
CA LEU A 330 4.18 -11.57 21.37
C LEU A 330 2.96 -11.88 22.25
N LEU A 331 3.18 -11.91 23.56
CA LEU A 331 2.22 -12.32 24.57
C LEU A 331 1.77 -11.13 25.43
N ARG A 332 0.68 -11.31 26.16
CA ARG A 332 0.25 -10.41 27.24
C ARG A 332 0.39 -11.09 28.60
N ARG A 333 0.20 -10.32 29.65
CA ARG A 333 -0.03 -10.85 31.00
C ARG A 333 -1.26 -11.75 31.00
N GLY A 334 -1.18 -12.86 31.71
CA GLY A 334 -2.23 -13.86 31.81
C GLY A 334 -2.28 -14.85 30.64
N ASP A 335 -1.62 -14.57 29.51
CA ASP A 335 -1.58 -15.49 28.38
C ASP A 335 -0.77 -16.75 28.75
N LEU A 336 -1.16 -17.88 28.15
CA LEU A 336 -0.32 -19.08 28.14
C LEU A 336 0.91 -18.83 27.28
N VAL A 337 2.00 -19.56 27.54
CA VAL A 337 3.20 -19.54 26.70
C VAL A 337 3.12 -20.77 25.78
N PRO A 338 2.53 -20.66 24.58
CA PRO A 338 2.37 -21.79 23.69
C PRO A 338 3.72 -22.24 23.17
N VAL A 339 3.89 -23.55 23.03
CA VAL A 339 5.08 -24.17 22.47
C VAL A 339 4.67 -25.28 21.54
N LYS A 340 4.87 -25.03 20.26
CA LYS A 340 4.55 -25.97 19.20
C LYS A 340 5.78 -26.24 18.37
N GLY A 341 5.91 -27.46 17.89
CA GLY A 341 7.09 -27.84 17.14
C GLY A 341 7.20 -29.33 16.88
N SER A 342 8.42 -29.77 16.57
CA SER A 342 8.73 -31.18 16.46
C SER A 342 10.11 -31.51 16.99
N VAL A 343 10.25 -32.70 17.55
CA VAL A 343 11.55 -33.29 17.89
C VAL A 343 11.89 -34.35 16.86
N LYS A 344 13.07 -34.27 16.27
CA LYS A 344 13.63 -35.25 15.34
C LYS A 344 14.88 -35.89 15.91
N ASN A 345 15.07 -37.18 15.70
CA ASN A 345 16.34 -37.85 15.97
C ASN A 345 17.25 -37.76 14.72
N PRO A 346 18.28 -36.89 14.69
CA PRO A 346 19.17 -36.75 13.54
C PRO A 346 20.32 -37.79 13.53
N THR A 347 20.37 -38.69 14.52
CA THR A 347 21.45 -39.65 14.71
C THR A 347 21.14 -41.01 14.09
N GLN A 348 22.08 -41.95 14.19
CA GLN A 348 21.91 -43.33 13.74
C GLN A 348 21.51 -44.29 14.88
N GLU A 349 21.41 -43.78 16.11
CA GLU A 349 21.05 -44.57 17.30
C GLU A 349 19.62 -44.26 17.74
N GLU A 350 18.93 -45.27 18.25
CA GLU A 350 17.58 -45.11 18.81
C GLU A 350 17.64 -44.33 20.12
N TRP A 351 16.76 -43.35 20.28
CA TRP A 351 16.61 -42.59 21.53
C TRP A 351 15.41 -43.11 22.31
N LYS A 352 15.61 -43.46 23.58
CA LYS A 352 14.55 -44.01 24.44
C LYS A 352 14.27 -43.14 25.66
N ASN A 353 13.01 -43.15 26.08
CA ASN A 353 12.51 -42.49 27.27
C ASN A 353 12.92 -41.00 27.31
N LEU A 354 12.64 -40.30 26.22
CA LEU A 354 12.92 -38.88 26.06
C LEU A 354 12.01 -38.02 26.93
N GLU A 355 12.57 -36.90 27.38
CA GLU A 355 11.86 -35.82 28.03
C GLU A 355 12.29 -34.49 27.40
N LEU A 356 11.30 -33.69 27.00
CA LEU A 356 11.46 -32.31 26.56
C LEU A 356 11.00 -31.40 27.69
N ARG A 357 11.91 -30.60 28.21
CA ARG A 357 11.62 -29.61 29.26
C ARG A 357 11.64 -28.19 28.71
N GLY A 358 10.72 -27.37 29.19
CA GLY A 358 10.70 -25.93 28.96
C GLY A 358 11.09 -25.17 30.21
N GLU A 359 11.97 -24.19 30.04
CA GLU A 359 12.39 -23.25 31.09
C GLU A 359 12.20 -21.83 30.58
N ILE A 360 11.36 -21.05 31.27
CA ILE A 360 11.19 -19.62 30.99
C ILE A 360 12.22 -18.84 31.81
N THR A 361 12.99 -17.98 31.14
CA THR A 361 13.98 -17.10 31.78
C THR A 361 13.78 -15.64 31.40
N ASP A 362 14.25 -14.74 32.26
CA ASP A 362 14.47 -13.34 31.86
C ASP A 362 15.68 -13.21 30.89
N THR A 363 15.94 -12.01 30.39
CA THR A 363 17.08 -11.73 29.50
C THR A 363 18.44 -11.84 30.19
N ALA A 364 18.49 -11.81 31.53
CA ALA A 364 19.69 -12.05 32.32
C ALA A 364 19.93 -13.55 32.59
N GLY A 365 19.01 -14.43 32.16
CA GLY A 365 19.09 -15.88 32.30
C GLY A 365 18.60 -16.41 33.65
N HIS A 366 17.90 -15.60 34.46
CA HIS A 366 17.28 -16.08 35.68
C HIS A 366 16.04 -16.91 35.36
N SER A 367 15.99 -18.13 35.90
CA SER A 367 14.85 -19.04 35.75
C SER A 367 13.62 -18.51 36.48
N LEU A 368 12.51 -18.39 35.76
CA LEU A 368 11.22 -17.91 36.27
C LEU A 368 10.23 -19.07 36.44
N HIS A 369 10.29 -20.05 35.53
CA HIS A 369 9.41 -21.21 35.52
C HIS A 369 10.06 -22.37 34.77
N GLU A 370 9.85 -23.61 35.23
CA GLU A 370 10.28 -24.82 34.54
C GLU A 370 9.12 -25.82 34.50
N THR A 371 8.91 -26.46 33.34
CA THR A 371 7.87 -27.46 33.15
C THR A 371 8.31 -28.59 32.23
N SER A 372 7.63 -29.73 32.32
CA SER A 372 7.77 -30.83 31.37
C SER A 372 6.79 -30.60 30.21
N VAL A 373 7.31 -30.43 29.00
CA VAL A 373 6.52 -30.18 27.78
C VAL A 373 6.05 -31.50 27.17
N LEU A 374 6.95 -32.49 27.12
CA LEU A 374 6.67 -33.84 26.63
C LEU A 374 7.56 -34.84 27.39
N SER A 375 7.04 -36.01 27.75
CA SER A 375 7.80 -37.00 28.50
C SER A 375 7.41 -38.43 28.15
N GLY A 376 8.37 -39.35 28.22
CA GLY A 376 8.13 -40.79 28.11
C GLY A 376 7.90 -41.27 26.68
N PHE A 377 8.62 -40.70 25.70
CA PHE A 377 8.53 -41.06 24.29
C PHE A 377 9.87 -41.56 23.74
N ASP A 378 9.82 -42.35 22.67
CA ASP A 378 11.00 -42.90 21.99
C ASP A 378 11.07 -42.33 20.56
N LEU A 379 12.27 -42.28 19.98
CA LEU A 379 12.49 -41.88 18.59
C LEU A 379 13.54 -42.76 17.91
N ALA A 380 13.13 -43.50 16.89
CA ALA A 380 14.04 -44.22 16.01
C ALA A 380 14.92 -43.25 15.18
N PRO A 381 16.04 -43.72 14.62
CA PRO A 381 16.87 -42.91 13.73
C PRO A 381 16.08 -42.25 12.60
N GLY A 382 16.13 -40.91 12.51
CA GLY A 382 15.41 -40.12 11.51
C GLY A 382 13.93 -39.85 11.80
N GLU A 383 13.35 -40.50 12.81
CA GLU A 383 11.95 -40.32 13.21
C GLU A 383 11.73 -38.91 13.80
N SER A 384 10.51 -38.38 13.64
CA SER A 384 10.08 -37.09 14.18
C SER A 384 8.77 -37.22 14.94
N HIS A 385 8.65 -36.50 16.06
CA HIS A 385 7.46 -36.42 16.90
C HIS A 385 7.05 -34.96 17.04
N ALA A 386 5.83 -34.63 16.59
CA ALA A 386 5.26 -33.29 16.75
C ALA A 386 4.71 -33.10 18.16
N PHE A 387 4.78 -31.89 18.68
CA PHE A 387 4.20 -31.52 19.98
C PHE A 387 3.52 -30.16 19.88
N ASP A 388 2.50 -29.99 20.70
CA ASP A 388 1.70 -28.77 20.86
C ASP A 388 1.25 -28.72 22.33
N ALA A 389 1.84 -27.82 23.10
CA ALA A 389 1.70 -27.76 24.56
C ALA A 389 1.97 -26.35 25.07
N ASP A 390 1.73 -26.11 26.36
CA ASP A 390 2.04 -24.84 27.02
C ASP A 390 3.23 -24.99 27.96
N ALA A 391 4.21 -24.07 27.85
CA ALA A 391 5.36 -24.01 28.77
C ALA A 391 5.06 -23.28 30.08
N GLY A 392 3.79 -22.93 30.33
CA GLY A 392 3.35 -22.21 31.52
C GLY A 392 2.44 -21.04 31.16
N SER A 393 2.36 -20.07 32.07
CA SER A 393 1.60 -18.82 31.88
C SER A 393 2.45 -17.61 32.23
N VAL A 394 2.20 -16.50 31.53
CA VAL A 394 2.78 -15.20 31.84
C VAL A 394 2.06 -14.65 33.08
N ALA A 395 2.74 -14.61 34.22
CA ALA A 395 2.10 -14.14 35.45
C ALA A 395 1.60 -12.68 35.33
N GLU A 396 0.51 -12.34 36.04
CA GLU A 396 -0.08 -10.99 36.07
C GLU A 396 0.89 -9.88 36.50
N LYS A 397 1.91 -10.23 37.28
CA LYS A 397 2.94 -9.30 37.78
C LYS A 397 4.17 -9.21 36.89
N THR A 398 4.21 -9.93 35.77
CA THR A 398 5.35 -9.95 34.86
C THR A 398 5.49 -8.59 34.20
N ALA A 399 6.69 -8.00 34.27
CA ALA A 399 6.97 -6.73 33.62
C ALA A 399 6.93 -6.89 32.09
N PRO A 400 6.49 -5.88 31.32
CA PRO A 400 6.65 -5.89 29.88
C PRO A 400 8.13 -5.99 29.52
N GLY A 401 8.45 -6.68 28.43
CA GLY A 401 9.83 -6.92 28.04
C GLY A 401 10.04 -8.22 27.29
N ALA A 402 11.27 -8.47 26.87
CA ALA A 402 11.69 -9.72 26.26
C ALA A 402 11.97 -10.80 27.31
N TYR A 403 11.67 -12.04 26.97
CA TYR A 403 11.88 -13.25 27.76
C TYR A 403 12.32 -14.38 26.83
N ARG A 404 12.84 -15.47 27.40
CA ARG A 404 13.24 -16.65 26.63
C ARG A 404 12.57 -17.89 27.16
N LEU A 405 12.16 -18.76 26.24
CA LEU A 405 11.82 -20.13 26.53
C LEU A 405 12.96 -21.02 26.02
N ARG A 406 13.66 -21.67 26.95
CA ARG A 406 14.66 -22.69 26.66
C ARG A 406 14.03 -24.07 26.68
N LEU A 407 14.13 -24.77 25.56
CA LEU A 407 13.82 -26.18 25.46
C LEU A 407 15.08 -27.02 25.63
N THR A 408 15.01 -28.01 26.52
CA THR A 408 16.08 -28.99 26.72
C THR A 408 15.52 -30.39 26.48
N LEU A 409 15.99 -31.06 25.43
CA LEU A 409 15.71 -32.46 25.17
C LEU A 409 16.76 -33.33 25.86
N ARG A 410 16.32 -34.31 26.64
CA ARG A 410 17.19 -35.21 27.37
C ARG A 410 16.66 -36.65 27.37
N LEU A 411 17.57 -37.60 27.56
CA LEU A 411 17.20 -38.95 28.01
C LEU A 411 16.76 -38.82 29.48
N ALA A 412 15.63 -39.43 29.86
CA ALA A 412 15.12 -39.33 31.22
C ALA A 412 16.17 -39.79 32.25
N GLY A 413 16.66 -38.83 33.03
CA GLY A 413 17.58 -39.05 34.14
C GLY A 413 19.05 -38.67 33.92
N GLU A 414 19.53 -38.41 32.69
CA GLU A 414 21.00 -38.28 32.48
C GLU A 414 21.44 -37.21 31.45
N ALA A 415 21.44 -37.47 30.14
CA ALA A 415 22.16 -36.65 29.16
C ALA A 415 21.27 -35.67 28.37
N THR A 416 21.69 -34.39 28.25
CA THR A 416 21.10 -33.44 27.30
C THR A 416 21.51 -33.82 25.87
N LEU A 417 20.52 -34.07 25.01
CA LEU A 417 20.73 -34.41 23.60
C LEU A 417 20.71 -33.17 22.72
N ALA A 418 19.82 -32.22 23.02
CA ALA A 418 19.66 -31.01 22.26
C ALA A 418 19.09 -29.88 23.11
N ARG A 419 19.36 -28.65 22.68
CA ARG A 419 18.70 -27.44 23.17
C ARG A 419 18.17 -26.65 21.99
N ALA A 420 17.12 -25.89 22.26
CA ALA A 420 16.63 -24.80 21.43
C ALA A 420 16.14 -23.69 22.35
N GLU A 421 16.19 -22.45 21.90
CA GLU A 421 15.62 -21.30 22.59
C GLU A 421 14.68 -20.58 21.63
N ILE A 422 13.64 -19.94 22.17
CA ILE A 422 12.82 -18.97 21.44
C ILE A 422 12.65 -17.74 22.31
N GLU A 423 12.87 -16.57 21.72
CA GLU A 423 12.58 -15.30 22.37
C GLU A 423 11.10 -14.97 22.18
N PHE A 424 10.45 -14.52 23.25
CA PHE A 424 9.11 -13.97 23.21
C PHE A 424 9.07 -12.65 23.97
N ALA A 425 8.13 -11.79 23.66
CA ALA A 425 7.96 -10.52 24.36
C ALA A 425 6.60 -10.47 25.06
N VAL A 426 6.56 -9.86 26.25
CA VAL A 426 5.33 -9.59 26.99
C VAL A 426 5.02 -8.11 26.85
N ASN A 427 3.79 -7.79 26.42
CA ASN A 427 3.32 -6.43 26.17
C ASN A 427 2.04 -6.11 26.96
N GLU A 428 1.86 -4.85 27.31
CA GLU A 428 0.56 -4.32 27.75
C GLU A 428 -0.20 -3.85 26.51
N LEU A 429 -1.28 -4.55 26.17
CA LEU A 429 -2.07 -4.27 24.97
C LEU A 429 -3.47 -3.74 25.33
N PRO A 430 -4.02 -2.80 24.54
CA PRO A 430 -5.38 -2.31 24.72
C PRO A 430 -6.42 -3.37 24.31
N SER A 431 -7.70 -3.13 24.60
CA SER A 431 -8.78 -4.07 24.23
C SER A 431 -9.19 -4.00 22.75
N SER A 432 -8.80 -2.95 22.03
CA SER A 432 -8.99 -2.79 20.57
C SER A 432 -8.07 -1.68 20.05
N VAL A 433 -7.62 -1.81 18.80
CA VAL A 433 -6.69 -0.88 18.15
C VAL A 433 -7.26 -0.42 16.81
N LEU A 434 -7.12 0.88 16.52
CA LEU A 434 -7.35 1.44 15.18
C LEU A 434 -6.11 2.25 14.80
N VAL A 435 -5.37 1.78 13.80
CA VAL A 435 -4.16 2.44 13.29
C VAL A 435 -4.54 3.26 12.07
N PHE A 436 -4.09 4.51 12.02
CA PHE A 436 -4.23 5.40 10.87
C PHE A 436 -2.86 5.74 10.30
N CYS A 437 -2.68 5.41 9.03
CA CYS A 437 -1.45 5.62 8.26
C CYS A 437 -1.73 6.63 7.13
N PRO A 438 -0.83 7.60 6.89
CA PRO A 438 -0.95 8.55 5.77
C PRO A 438 -0.83 7.84 4.43
N HIS A 439 0.24 7.07 4.25
CA HIS A 439 0.56 6.37 3.00
C HIS A 439 0.76 4.88 3.23
N GLU A 440 0.83 4.19 2.10
CA GLU A 440 1.22 2.80 1.95
C GLU A 440 2.71 2.60 2.21
N ASP A 441 3.04 2.09 3.41
CA ASP A 441 4.37 1.85 4.02
C ASP A 441 4.47 2.40 5.45
N ASP A 442 3.68 3.42 5.79
CA ASP A 442 3.71 4.07 7.10
C ASP A 442 3.24 3.16 8.25
N GLU A 443 2.47 2.10 7.95
CA GLU A 443 2.12 1.07 8.92
C GLU A 443 3.34 0.30 9.46
N HIS A 444 4.49 0.39 8.79
CA HIS A 444 5.77 -0.14 9.27
C HIS A 444 6.18 0.45 10.63
N ALA A 445 5.83 1.71 10.91
CA ALA A 445 6.08 2.34 12.20
C ALA A 445 5.41 1.57 13.35
N TYR A 446 4.26 0.94 13.07
CA TYR A 446 3.40 0.22 14.02
C TYR A 446 3.44 -1.30 13.88
N ALA A 447 4.35 -1.87 13.08
CA ALA A 447 4.39 -3.30 12.78
C ALA A 447 4.41 -4.19 14.05
N GLY A 448 5.11 -3.75 15.10
CA GLY A 448 5.15 -4.41 16.40
C GLY A 448 3.79 -4.44 17.09
N LEU A 449 3.15 -3.28 17.23
CA LEU A 449 1.80 -3.16 17.78
C LEU A 449 0.79 -4.01 16.99
N ILE A 450 0.86 -3.95 15.66
CA ILE A 450 -0.04 -4.69 14.76
C ILE A 450 0.10 -6.19 14.97
N ARG A 451 1.34 -6.69 14.94
CA ARG A 451 1.64 -8.10 15.19
C ARG A 451 1.16 -8.55 16.56
N ALA A 452 1.45 -7.76 17.60
CA ALA A 452 1.09 -8.10 18.97
C ALA A 452 -0.42 -8.21 19.16
N ALA A 453 -1.19 -7.27 18.56
CA ALA A 453 -2.65 -7.32 18.59
C ALA A 453 -3.20 -8.53 17.81
N ALA A 454 -2.63 -8.83 16.64
CA ALA A 454 -3.02 -9.96 15.81
C ALA A 454 -2.80 -11.31 16.52
N GLU A 455 -1.61 -11.54 17.09
CA GLU A 455 -1.29 -12.77 17.84
C GLU A 455 -2.16 -12.92 19.10
N ALA A 456 -2.43 -11.80 19.80
CA ALA A 456 -3.27 -11.78 20.99
C ALA A 456 -4.79 -11.90 20.70
N GLY A 457 -5.20 -11.92 19.43
CA GLY A 457 -6.61 -11.94 19.02
C GLY A 457 -7.39 -10.69 19.43
N ILE A 458 -6.71 -9.55 19.61
CA ILE A 458 -7.35 -8.26 19.90
C ILE A 458 -7.91 -7.68 18.59
N PRO A 459 -9.13 -7.12 18.58
CA PRO A 459 -9.65 -6.43 17.40
C PRO A 459 -8.73 -5.30 16.98
N ILE A 460 -8.19 -5.39 15.76
CA ILE A 460 -7.30 -4.39 15.17
C ILE A 460 -7.69 -4.13 13.72
N HIS A 461 -7.68 -2.85 13.33
CA HIS A 461 -7.83 -2.43 11.94
C HIS A 461 -6.77 -1.38 11.60
N VAL A 462 -6.31 -1.39 10.35
CA VAL A 462 -5.38 -0.42 9.79
C VAL A 462 -6.11 0.36 8.69
N VAL A 463 -6.03 1.69 8.75
CA VAL A 463 -6.64 2.61 7.80
C VAL A 463 -5.53 3.40 7.12
N VAL A 464 -5.44 3.32 5.81
CA VAL A 464 -4.50 4.12 5.01
C VAL A 464 -5.28 5.24 4.31
N PHE A 465 -4.88 6.49 4.55
CA PHE A 465 -5.59 7.66 4.05
C PHE A 465 -5.41 7.88 2.55
N THR A 466 -4.17 7.92 2.08
CA THR A 466 -3.86 8.21 0.69
C THR A 466 -3.87 6.95 -0.18
N GLY A 467 -3.72 7.15 -1.49
CA GLY A 467 -3.46 6.09 -2.46
C GLY A 467 -2.00 5.98 -2.88
N GLY A 468 -1.08 6.73 -2.26
CA GLY A 468 0.36 6.69 -2.56
C GLY A 468 0.72 6.97 -4.02
N ASP A 469 -0.14 7.67 -4.74
CA ASP A 469 -0.20 7.71 -6.21
C ASP A 469 0.87 8.57 -6.87
N VAL A 470 1.70 9.24 -6.08
CA VAL A 470 2.72 10.16 -6.57
C VAL A 470 4.13 9.69 -6.25
N GLY A 471 4.44 9.38 -4.98
CA GLY A 471 5.81 9.08 -4.53
C GLY A 471 6.49 7.96 -5.31
N ALA A 472 7.50 8.30 -6.12
CA ALA A 472 8.29 7.37 -6.95
C ALA A 472 7.56 6.72 -8.14
N CYS A 473 6.39 7.23 -8.56
CA CYS A 473 5.68 6.71 -9.74
C CYS A 473 6.56 6.73 -11.00
N GLU A 474 7.30 7.81 -11.22
CA GLU A 474 8.17 7.97 -12.39
C GLU A 474 9.37 7.00 -12.37
N ARG A 475 9.86 6.67 -11.17
CA ARG A 475 10.86 5.61 -10.97
C ARG A 475 10.26 4.26 -11.36
N TYR A 476 9.05 3.96 -10.90
CA TYR A 476 8.36 2.70 -11.19
C TYR A 476 8.16 2.47 -12.69
N TYR A 477 7.65 3.47 -13.42
CA TYR A 477 7.46 3.36 -14.87
C TYR A 477 8.71 3.69 -15.69
N SER A 478 9.79 4.18 -15.06
CA SER A 478 10.99 4.69 -15.73
C SER A 478 10.68 5.77 -16.80
N ARG A 479 9.62 6.54 -16.55
CA ARG A 479 9.14 7.65 -17.38
C ARG A 479 8.18 8.51 -16.55
N PRO A 480 7.94 9.76 -16.93
CA PRO A 480 6.92 10.57 -16.27
C PRO A 480 5.53 9.91 -16.29
N CYS A 481 4.81 10.00 -15.18
CA CYS A 481 3.46 9.48 -15.06
C CYS A 481 2.40 10.52 -15.49
N GLY A 482 1.32 10.04 -16.08
CA GLY A 482 0.05 10.76 -16.14
C GLY A 482 -0.98 10.16 -15.17
N PRO A 483 -2.23 10.64 -15.22
CA PRO A 483 -3.32 10.18 -14.37
C PRO A 483 -3.51 8.66 -14.30
N ASN A 484 -3.37 7.99 -15.45
CA ASN A 484 -3.54 6.55 -15.54
C ASN A 484 -2.38 5.82 -14.85
N GLU A 485 -1.15 6.23 -15.10
CA GLU A 485 0.02 5.65 -14.42
C GLU A 485 -0.01 5.90 -12.90
N ALA A 486 -0.36 7.12 -12.47
CA ALA A 486 -0.48 7.47 -11.05
C ALA A 486 -1.50 6.59 -10.32
N ARG A 487 -2.69 6.41 -10.91
CA ARG A 487 -3.75 5.56 -10.36
C ARG A 487 -3.31 4.10 -10.28
N GLU A 488 -2.73 3.56 -11.34
CA GLU A 488 -2.25 2.17 -11.33
C GLU A 488 -1.08 1.97 -10.36
N PHE A 489 -0.20 2.95 -10.22
CA PHE A 489 0.86 2.95 -9.22
C PHE A 489 0.32 2.93 -7.80
N GLY A 490 -0.72 3.72 -7.51
CA GLY A 490 -1.39 3.67 -6.21
C GLY A 490 -1.99 2.29 -5.91
N MET A 491 -2.60 1.63 -6.91
CA MET A 491 -3.08 0.25 -6.75
C MET A 491 -1.95 -0.75 -6.46
N VAL A 492 -0.76 -0.55 -7.04
CA VAL A 492 0.42 -1.36 -6.71
C VAL A 492 0.82 -1.17 -5.25
N ARG A 493 0.88 0.08 -4.77
CA ARG A 493 1.24 0.37 -3.37
C ARG A 493 0.22 -0.16 -2.36
N MET A 494 -1.07 -0.09 -2.68
CA MET A 494 -2.13 -0.69 -1.85
C MET A 494 -1.96 -2.21 -1.74
N GLU A 495 -1.55 -2.87 -2.82
CA GLU A 495 -1.24 -4.31 -2.80
C GLU A 495 0.03 -4.60 -1.99
N GLU A 496 1.10 -3.80 -2.12
CA GLU A 496 2.32 -3.93 -1.31
C GLU A 496 2.00 -3.82 0.19
N THR A 497 1.20 -2.85 0.60
CA THR A 497 0.69 -2.71 1.99
C THR A 497 -0.08 -3.95 2.42
N SER A 498 -0.96 -4.46 1.55
CA SER A 498 -1.77 -5.65 1.84
C SER A 498 -0.89 -6.88 2.09
N GLU A 499 0.09 -7.12 1.21
CA GLU A 499 1.04 -8.23 1.35
C GLU A 499 1.96 -8.04 2.58
N ALA A 500 2.40 -6.81 2.85
CA ALA A 500 3.25 -6.48 3.99
C ALA A 500 2.55 -6.74 5.34
N LEU A 501 1.28 -6.35 5.44
CA LEU A 501 0.46 -6.59 6.62
C LEU A 501 0.10 -8.08 6.77
N GLU A 502 -0.20 -8.79 5.69
CA GLU A 502 -0.38 -10.25 5.70
C GLU A 502 0.89 -10.98 6.16
N HIS A 503 2.06 -10.51 5.73
CA HIS A 503 3.36 -11.07 6.13
C HIS A 503 3.58 -11.01 7.64
N ILE A 504 3.16 -9.91 8.28
CA ILE A 504 3.18 -9.78 9.74
C ILE A 504 1.91 -10.31 10.41
N GLY A 505 1.01 -10.99 9.69
CA GLY A 505 -0.12 -11.75 10.25
C GLY A 505 -1.43 -10.98 10.40
N LEU A 506 -1.56 -9.78 9.83
CA LEU A 506 -2.84 -9.07 9.75
C LEU A 506 -3.60 -9.48 8.49
N ALA A 507 -4.84 -9.93 8.63
CA ALA A 507 -5.68 -10.29 7.49
C ALA A 507 -6.13 -9.05 6.68
N ARG A 508 -6.24 -9.18 5.35
CA ARG A 508 -6.71 -8.11 4.44
C ARG A 508 -8.05 -7.50 4.83
N ASP A 509 -8.97 -8.28 5.41
CA ASP A 509 -10.28 -7.78 5.87
C ASP A 509 -10.19 -6.73 6.99
N ASN A 510 -9.02 -6.62 7.64
CA ASN A 510 -8.72 -5.63 8.66
C ASN A 510 -7.99 -4.39 8.11
N LEU A 511 -7.69 -4.35 6.81
CA LEU A 511 -7.05 -3.23 6.13
C LEU A 511 -8.08 -2.42 5.34
N ILE A 512 -7.99 -1.10 5.42
CA ILE A 512 -8.97 -0.17 4.86
C ILE A 512 -8.24 0.97 4.15
N PHE A 513 -8.52 1.17 2.87
CA PHE A 513 -8.00 2.30 2.09
C PHE A 513 -9.07 3.38 1.91
N LEU A 514 -8.67 4.66 1.96
CA LEU A 514 -9.54 5.81 1.67
C LEU A 514 -9.27 6.47 0.32
N GLY A 515 -8.05 6.34 -0.23
CA GLY A 515 -7.70 6.78 -1.59
C GLY A 515 -7.63 8.30 -1.77
N LEU A 516 -7.26 9.04 -0.72
CA LEU A 516 -6.91 10.47 -0.81
C LEU A 516 -5.66 10.67 -1.68
N PRO A 517 -5.48 11.85 -2.29
CA PRO A 517 -4.32 12.10 -3.14
C PRO A 517 -3.07 12.33 -2.29
N ASP A 518 -2.00 11.60 -2.60
CA ASP A 518 -0.66 11.81 -2.02
C ASP A 518 -0.19 13.26 -2.25
N GLY A 519 0.22 13.94 -1.18
CA GLY A 519 0.61 15.35 -1.15
C GLY A 519 -0.54 16.36 -0.98
N GLY A 520 -1.80 15.91 -1.06
CA GLY A 520 -2.97 16.80 -1.13
C GLY A 520 -3.61 17.16 0.21
N SER A 521 -3.28 16.46 1.31
CA SER A 521 -4.08 16.54 2.54
C SER A 521 -4.11 17.94 3.17
N GLN A 522 -3.01 18.71 3.12
CA GLN A 522 -3.02 20.07 3.69
C GLN A 522 -4.05 20.98 3.03
N ASP A 523 -4.12 20.92 1.71
CA ASP A 523 -5.01 21.77 0.94
C ASP A 523 -6.45 21.32 1.15
N ILE A 524 -6.68 20.01 1.29
CA ILE A 524 -7.95 19.46 1.79
C ILE A 524 -8.32 20.09 3.13
N TRP A 525 -7.40 20.11 4.10
CA TRP A 525 -7.65 20.63 5.45
C TRP A 525 -7.93 22.14 5.49
N PHE A 526 -7.10 22.95 4.86
CA PHE A 526 -7.17 24.41 4.99
C PHE A 526 -8.11 25.08 3.98
N LYS A 527 -8.11 24.60 2.72
CA LYS A 527 -8.76 25.27 1.58
C LYS A 527 -10.08 24.59 1.17
N HIS A 528 -10.10 23.26 1.09
CA HIS A 528 -11.24 22.49 0.56
C HIS A 528 -12.10 21.89 1.68
N ARG A 529 -12.76 22.77 2.43
CA ARG A 529 -13.47 22.37 3.67
C ARG A 529 -14.75 21.57 3.42
N ASN A 530 -15.45 21.86 2.33
CA ASN A 530 -16.78 21.31 2.06
C ASN A 530 -16.76 20.42 0.81
N SER A 531 -17.57 19.37 0.80
CA SER A 531 -17.72 18.47 -0.35
C SER A 531 -18.25 19.14 -1.64
N SER A 532 -18.75 20.37 -1.55
CA SER A 532 -19.12 21.19 -2.72
C SER A 532 -17.92 21.84 -3.43
N ASP A 533 -16.75 21.82 -2.81
CA ASP A 533 -15.49 22.37 -3.32
C ASP A 533 -14.34 21.40 -3.01
N PRO A 534 -14.34 20.19 -3.59
CA PRO A 534 -13.30 19.20 -3.36
C PRO A 534 -11.96 19.64 -3.97
N PHE A 535 -10.86 19.26 -3.32
CA PHE A 535 -9.50 19.46 -3.81
C PHE A 535 -9.30 18.72 -5.12
N PHE A 536 -8.80 19.40 -6.14
CA PHE A 536 -8.47 18.78 -7.41
C PHE A 536 -7.02 18.29 -7.41
N SER A 537 -6.81 16.97 -7.33
CA SER A 537 -5.49 16.36 -7.44
C SER A 537 -4.95 16.53 -8.85
N VAL A 538 -3.76 17.12 -8.96
CA VAL A 538 -3.14 17.41 -10.25
C VAL A 538 -2.64 16.13 -10.91
N TYR A 539 -2.05 15.22 -10.13
CA TYR A 539 -1.38 14.04 -10.65
C TYR A 539 -2.39 13.00 -11.13
N LEU A 540 -3.44 12.75 -10.33
CA LEU A 540 -4.59 11.94 -10.74
C LEU A 540 -5.53 12.69 -11.68
N ALA A 541 -5.47 14.02 -11.72
CA ALA A 541 -6.40 14.88 -12.45
C ALA A 541 -7.87 14.60 -12.09
N VAL A 542 -8.15 14.33 -10.81
CA VAL A 542 -9.50 14.08 -10.26
C VAL A 542 -9.67 14.79 -8.92
N ASP A 543 -10.92 15.01 -8.52
CA ASP A 543 -11.33 15.56 -7.23
C ASP A 543 -12.02 14.55 -6.29
N HIS A 544 -12.08 13.28 -6.71
CA HIS A 544 -12.65 12.17 -5.95
C HIS A 544 -11.82 10.90 -6.12
N ALA A 545 -11.79 10.05 -5.08
CA ALA A 545 -11.00 8.82 -5.04
C ALA A 545 -11.31 7.86 -6.22
N PRO A 546 -10.39 7.65 -7.18
CA PRO A 546 -10.66 6.92 -8.42
C PRO A 546 -10.36 5.42 -8.32
N TYR A 547 -10.54 4.80 -7.14
CA TYR A 547 -10.16 3.40 -6.86
C TYR A 547 -11.38 2.52 -6.58
N GLU A 548 -11.34 1.26 -7.04
CA GLU A 548 -12.47 0.32 -6.93
C GLU A 548 -12.52 -0.40 -5.58
N ASP A 549 -11.38 -0.86 -5.09
CA ASP A 549 -11.25 -1.71 -3.90
C ASP A 549 -10.87 -0.90 -2.65
N ILE A 550 -11.55 0.22 -2.43
CA ILE A 550 -11.39 1.09 -1.26
C ILE A 550 -12.71 1.20 -0.48
N LEU A 551 -12.68 1.73 0.74
CA LEU A 551 -13.86 1.81 1.61
C LEU A 551 -15.04 2.55 0.94
N LYS A 552 -14.74 3.66 0.27
CA LYS A 552 -15.72 4.52 -0.38
C LYS A 552 -15.16 5.04 -1.70
N PRO A 553 -15.35 4.31 -2.81
CA PRO A 553 -15.05 4.83 -4.14
C PRO A 553 -15.74 6.17 -4.36
N ASN A 554 -15.06 7.09 -5.05
CA ASN A 554 -15.50 8.46 -5.21
C ASN A 554 -15.74 9.22 -3.89
N LEU A 555 -14.93 8.97 -2.85
CA LEU A 555 -14.85 9.88 -1.70
C LEU A 555 -14.36 11.26 -2.20
N PRO A 556 -15.11 12.36 -2.01
CA PRO A 556 -14.66 13.69 -2.40
C PRO A 556 -13.45 14.11 -1.56
N TYR A 557 -12.47 14.73 -2.20
CA TYR A 557 -11.26 15.23 -1.55
C TYR A 557 -11.54 16.51 -0.75
N SER A 558 -12.30 16.39 0.33
CA SER A 558 -12.80 17.51 1.12
C SER A 558 -12.74 17.19 2.61
N ARG A 559 -12.46 18.20 3.43
CA ARG A 559 -12.24 18.00 4.88
C ARG A 559 -13.45 17.37 5.57
N ASP A 560 -14.66 17.84 5.27
CA ASP A 560 -15.90 17.30 5.86
C ASP A 560 -16.07 15.81 5.57
N ALA A 561 -15.91 15.38 4.32
CA ALA A 561 -16.06 13.99 3.93
C ALA A 561 -15.00 13.09 4.55
N VAL A 562 -13.76 13.57 4.67
CA VAL A 562 -12.66 12.83 5.33
C VAL A 562 -12.93 12.69 6.82
N ILE A 563 -13.34 13.77 7.52
CA ILE A 563 -13.70 13.69 8.93
C ILE A 563 -14.90 12.77 9.15
N ASP A 564 -15.92 12.85 8.30
CA ASP A 564 -17.12 12.02 8.41
C ASP A 564 -16.79 10.53 8.25
N ILE A 565 -15.99 10.14 7.25
CA ILE A 565 -15.58 8.74 7.09
C ILE A 565 -14.68 8.27 8.24
N THR A 566 -13.81 9.15 8.77
CA THR A 566 -13.00 8.84 9.96
C THR A 566 -13.89 8.63 11.20
N LYS A 567 -14.93 9.46 11.40
CA LYS A 567 -15.91 9.27 12.48
C LYS A 567 -16.68 7.96 12.33
N GLU A 568 -17.09 7.60 11.11
CA GLU A 568 -17.73 6.32 10.83
C GLU A 568 -16.84 5.14 11.25
N LEU A 569 -15.55 5.19 10.92
CA LEU A 569 -14.56 4.16 11.29
C LEU A 569 -14.36 4.07 12.81
N ILE A 570 -14.15 5.20 13.49
CA ILE A 570 -13.99 5.24 14.96
C ILE A 570 -15.26 4.70 15.64
N THR A 571 -16.45 5.10 15.15
CA THR A 571 -17.73 4.64 15.70
C THR A 571 -17.96 3.15 15.47
N LYS A 572 -17.60 2.64 14.28
CA LYS A 572 -17.74 1.23 13.91
C LYS A 572 -16.85 0.33 14.77
N TYR A 573 -15.59 0.72 14.96
CA TYR A 573 -14.59 -0.14 15.61
C TYR A 573 -14.42 0.11 17.11
N ARG A 574 -14.90 1.24 17.63
CA ARG A 574 -14.85 1.62 19.06
C ARG A 574 -13.46 1.33 19.67
N PRO A 575 -12.39 1.98 19.17
CA PRO A 575 -11.04 1.70 19.60
C PRO A 575 -10.79 2.14 21.05
N ALA A 576 -10.10 1.29 21.82
CA ALA A 576 -9.49 1.68 23.09
C ALA A 576 -8.17 2.43 22.87
N LEU A 577 -7.47 2.11 21.77
CA LEU A 577 -6.29 2.83 21.29
C LEU A 577 -6.48 3.28 19.84
N ILE A 578 -6.23 4.56 19.58
CA ILE A 578 -6.03 5.12 18.25
C ILE A 578 -4.53 5.39 18.06
N ALA A 579 -3.92 4.82 17.03
CA ALA A 579 -2.52 5.05 16.66
C ALA A 579 -2.47 5.86 15.35
N LEU A 580 -1.62 6.89 15.28
CA LEU A 580 -1.60 7.86 14.16
C LEU A 580 -0.22 8.53 14.04
N PRO A 581 0.09 9.32 13.00
CA PRO A 581 1.39 9.97 12.90
C PRO A 581 1.58 11.10 13.92
N HIS A 582 2.83 11.46 14.19
CA HIS A 582 3.17 12.60 15.02
C HIS A 582 2.62 13.92 14.42
N PRO A 583 1.97 14.79 15.20
CA PRO A 583 1.36 16.03 14.69
C PRO A 583 2.38 17.06 14.18
N ASP A 584 3.63 16.95 14.63
CA ASP A 584 4.77 17.79 14.20
C ASP A 584 5.61 17.16 13.09
N GLU A 585 5.09 16.12 12.43
CA GLU A 585 5.75 15.50 11.29
C GLU A 585 6.17 16.52 10.23
N ARG A 586 7.21 16.19 9.47
CA ARG A 586 7.67 17.02 8.37
C ARG A 586 6.80 16.83 7.14
N HIS A 587 6.37 15.60 6.86
CA HIS A 587 5.53 15.35 5.70
C HIS A 587 4.12 15.91 5.92
N VAL A 588 3.54 16.47 4.87
CA VAL A 588 2.30 17.21 4.96
C VAL A 588 1.09 16.32 5.23
N ASP A 589 1.03 15.16 4.57
CA ASP A 589 -0.04 14.18 4.77
C ASP A 589 0.05 13.53 6.15
N HIS A 590 1.25 13.36 6.73
CA HIS A 590 1.38 12.80 8.08
C HIS A 590 0.77 13.71 9.14
N ARG A 591 1.15 14.99 9.13
CA ARG A 591 0.54 15.98 10.04
C ARG A 591 -0.97 16.04 9.85
N THR A 592 -1.42 16.06 8.61
CA THR A 592 -2.85 16.23 8.34
C THR A 592 -3.67 14.98 8.67
N ALA A 593 -3.10 13.78 8.51
CA ALA A 593 -3.73 12.53 8.95
C ALA A 593 -3.99 12.56 10.47
N ASN A 594 -3.02 13.04 11.27
CA ASN A 594 -3.23 13.29 12.70
C ASN A 594 -4.41 14.26 12.91
N TRP A 595 -4.44 15.36 12.18
CA TRP A 595 -5.47 16.40 12.33
C TRP A 595 -6.88 15.91 11.99
N PHE A 596 -7.05 15.12 10.93
CA PHE A 596 -8.33 14.48 10.59
C PHE A 596 -8.83 13.58 11.72
N VAL A 597 -7.95 12.74 12.26
CA VAL A 597 -8.30 11.77 13.30
C VAL A 597 -8.61 12.43 14.63
N VAL A 598 -7.78 13.37 15.09
CA VAL A 598 -8.02 14.09 16.35
C VAL A 598 -9.31 14.91 16.26
N LYS A 599 -9.56 15.58 15.12
CA LYS A 599 -10.81 16.32 14.93
C LYS A 599 -12.04 15.43 14.98
N ALA A 600 -11.99 14.27 14.32
CA ALA A 600 -13.05 13.27 14.40
C ALA A 600 -13.27 12.77 15.83
N ALA A 601 -12.18 12.52 16.57
CA ALA A 601 -12.22 12.09 17.96
C ALA A 601 -12.83 13.16 18.89
N ASP A 602 -12.45 14.43 18.74
CA ASP A 602 -13.00 15.57 19.48
C ASP A 602 -14.51 15.72 19.25
N GLU A 603 -14.94 15.67 17.99
CA GLU A 603 -16.37 15.76 17.64
C GLU A 603 -17.18 14.60 18.22
N LEU A 604 -16.64 13.38 18.16
CA LEU A 604 -17.29 12.21 18.75
C LEU A 604 -17.30 12.27 20.27
N LEU A 605 -16.22 12.72 20.92
CA LEU A 605 -16.18 12.85 22.38
C LEU A 605 -17.25 13.83 22.87
N LYS A 606 -17.40 14.98 22.20
CA LYS A 606 -18.47 15.95 22.46
C LYS A 606 -19.86 15.38 22.26
N ALA A 607 -20.03 14.54 21.25
CA ALA A 607 -21.30 13.88 20.96
C ALA A 607 -21.54 12.61 21.80
N HIS A 608 -20.66 12.29 22.75
CA HIS A 608 -20.67 11.04 23.53
C HIS A 608 -20.59 9.76 22.69
N GLY A 609 -19.99 9.86 21.49
CA GLY A 609 -19.74 8.78 20.55
C GLY A 609 -18.34 8.13 20.67
N LEU A 610 -17.46 8.68 21.51
CA LEU A 610 -16.15 8.12 21.85
C LEU A 610 -16.03 7.89 23.36
N ASP A 611 -15.39 6.80 23.77
CA ASP A 611 -15.08 6.54 25.18
C ASP A 611 -14.02 7.57 25.65
N PRO A 612 -14.27 8.34 26.72
CA PRO A 612 -13.27 9.26 27.27
C PRO A 612 -11.96 8.59 27.69
N ALA A 613 -11.97 7.27 27.91
CA ALA A 613 -10.78 6.47 28.22
C ALA A 613 -9.95 6.07 26.97
N THR A 614 -10.43 6.32 25.75
CA THR A 614 -9.66 6.06 24.53
C THR A 614 -8.35 6.85 24.55
N VAL A 615 -7.23 6.15 24.36
CA VAL A 615 -5.89 6.74 24.30
C VAL A 615 -5.47 6.97 22.86
N ILE A 616 -4.65 8.00 22.63
CA ILE A 616 -4.05 8.31 21.33
C ILE A 616 -2.54 8.13 21.42
N TRP A 617 -1.98 7.33 20.53
CA TRP A 617 -0.54 7.20 20.33
C TRP A 617 -0.14 7.84 19.00
N ALA A 618 1.03 8.48 19.02
CA ALA A 618 1.76 8.97 17.87
C ALA A 618 3.04 8.15 17.67
N ASP A 619 3.52 8.05 16.43
CA ASP A 619 4.86 7.55 16.13
C ASP A 619 5.93 8.60 16.49
N GLU A 620 7.21 8.23 16.36
CA GLU A 620 8.31 9.17 16.55
C GLU A 620 8.49 10.03 15.29
N ALA A 621 8.49 11.36 15.42
CA ALA A 621 8.64 12.27 14.29
C ALA A 621 10.01 12.12 13.59
N TYR A 622 10.01 11.95 12.27
CA TYR A 622 11.18 11.90 11.39
C TYR A 622 11.87 13.27 11.20
N GLY A 623 11.27 14.35 11.73
CA GLY A 623 11.87 15.68 11.84
C GLY A 623 10.84 16.77 12.12
N ALA A 624 11.23 17.83 12.83
CA ALA A 624 10.34 18.96 13.12
C ALA A 624 10.09 19.80 11.85
N GLY A 625 8.85 19.84 11.38
CA GLY A 625 8.46 20.47 10.10
C GLY A 625 8.51 22.01 10.01
N GLY A 626 9.05 22.72 11.00
CA GLY A 626 9.10 24.19 10.97
C GLY A 626 7.76 24.92 11.19
N TYR A 627 6.72 24.21 11.61
CA TYR A 627 5.39 24.76 11.94
C TYR A 627 5.27 25.10 13.43
N LYS A 628 4.16 25.73 13.82
CA LYS A 628 3.76 25.88 15.22
C LYS A 628 3.68 24.48 15.85
N PRO A 629 4.54 24.15 16.83
CA PRO A 629 4.52 22.84 17.45
C PRO A 629 3.16 22.54 18.08
N ALA A 630 2.76 21.27 18.02
CA ALA A 630 1.58 20.79 18.70
C ALA A 630 1.70 21.08 20.21
N PRO A 631 0.62 21.56 20.85
CA PRO A 631 0.65 21.96 22.26
C PRO A 631 0.59 20.78 23.23
N TYR A 632 0.81 19.55 22.75
CA TYR A 632 0.59 18.33 23.50
C TYR A 632 1.75 17.95 24.43
N HIS A 633 1.41 17.20 25.47
CA HIS A 633 2.35 16.46 26.30
C HIS A 633 2.41 14.98 25.87
N TYR A 634 3.62 14.43 25.92
CA TYR A 634 3.90 13.07 25.46
C TYR A 634 4.48 12.20 26.57
N GLU A 635 4.02 10.96 26.64
CA GLU A 635 4.60 9.88 27.45
C GLU A 635 5.16 8.80 26.51
N ARG A 636 6.42 8.40 26.72
CA ARG A 636 7.04 7.32 25.93
C ARG A 636 6.42 5.98 26.33
N VAL A 637 5.98 5.23 25.34
CA VAL A 637 5.46 3.87 25.48
C VAL A 637 6.24 2.97 24.53
N ALA A 638 6.43 1.70 24.90
CA ALA A 638 7.19 0.75 24.10
C ALA A 638 6.36 -0.51 23.84
N ILE A 639 6.41 -1.00 22.60
CA ILE A 639 6.07 -2.38 22.26
C ILE A 639 7.37 -3.17 22.18
N HIS A 640 7.49 -4.18 23.00
CA HIS A 640 8.62 -5.09 23.00
C HIS A 640 8.43 -6.17 21.93
N LEU A 641 9.51 -6.46 21.21
CA LEU A 641 9.54 -7.43 20.12
C LEU A 641 10.37 -8.64 20.51
N SER A 642 9.97 -9.81 20.04
CA SER A 642 10.82 -10.99 19.96
C SER A 642 11.82 -10.85 18.81
N SER A 643 12.80 -11.76 18.75
CA SER A 643 13.68 -11.92 17.59
C SER A 643 12.90 -12.15 16.29
N GLU A 644 11.83 -12.96 16.34
CA GLU A 644 10.96 -13.22 15.19
C GLU A 644 10.17 -11.98 14.77
N ALA A 645 9.49 -11.31 15.70
CA ALA A 645 8.69 -10.13 15.37
C ALA A 645 9.55 -9.00 14.80
N ALA A 646 10.77 -8.83 15.34
CA ALA A 646 11.73 -7.88 14.79
C ALA A 646 12.19 -8.28 13.37
N ALA A 647 12.44 -9.57 13.13
CA ALA A 647 12.81 -10.08 11.82
C ALA A 647 11.69 -9.88 10.78
N LEU A 648 10.44 -10.23 11.13
CA LEU A 648 9.26 -10.00 10.30
C LEU A 648 9.08 -8.51 9.98
N LYS A 649 9.29 -7.61 10.96
CA LYS A 649 9.29 -6.16 10.73
C LYS A 649 10.37 -5.74 9.72
N GLN A 650 11.56 -6.33 9.77
CA GLN A 650 12.58 -6.05 8.75
C GLN A 650 12.17 -6.57 7.36
N GLU A 651 11.67 -7.80 7.29
CA GLU A 651 11.22 -8.45 6.05
C GLU A 651 10.07 -7.69 5.39
N MET A 652 9.12 -7.19 6.20
CA MET A 652 8.04 -6.30 5.78
C MET A 652 8.56 -5.10 4.97
N GLY A 653 9.68 -4.52 5.42
CA GLY A 653 10.32 -3.40 4.71
C GLY A 653 10.84 -3.75 3.31
N TRP A 654 11.00 -5.03 2.96
CA TRP A 654 11.47 -5.48 1.64
C TRP A 654 10.34 -5.58 0.62
N ILE A 655 9.09 -5.69 1.09
CA ILE A 655 7.89 -5.85 0.24
C ILE A 655 7.55 -4.56 -0.51
N TYR A 656 7.88 -3.39 0.04
CA TYR A 656 7.69 -2.08 -0.61
C TYR A 656 8.71 -1.82 -1.72
N GLN A 657 8.73 -2.68 -2.74
CA GLN A 657 9.64 -2.62 -3.88
C GLN A 657 9.50 -1.30 -4.65
N SER A 658 8.27 -0.78 -4.76
CA SER A 658 7.95 0.53 -5.35
C SER A 658 8.67 1.70 -4.67
N GLN A 659 9.01 1.54 -3.39
CA GLN A 659 9.70 2.52 -2.55
C GLN A 659 11.17 2.10 -2.30
N ASP A 660 11.50 1.76 -1.05
CA ASP A 660 12.85 1.46 -0.60
C ASP A 660 13.12 -0.03 -0.33
N GLY A 661 12.24 -0.92 -0.78
CA GLY A 661 12.35 -2.38 -0.56
C GLY A 661 13.72 -2.97 -0.89
N ASN A 662 14.30 -2.59 -2.03
CA ASN A 662 15.65 -3.02 -2.43
C ASN A 662 16.74 -2.53 -1.46
N ILE A 663 16.61 -1.30 -0.98
CA ILE A 663 17.58 -0.69 -0.06
C ILE A 663 17.45 -1.38 1.29
N ASN A 664 16.23 -1.59 1.77
CA ASN A 664 15.94 -2.29 3.03
C ASN A 664 16.46 -3.73 3.01
N GLU A 665 16.32 -4.46 1.89
CA GLU A 665 16.86 -5.81 1.71
C GLU A 665 18.40 -5.79 1.70
N GLY A 666 19.00 -4.85 0.96
CA GLY A 666 20.45 -4.68 0.91
C GLY A 666 21.08 -4.27 2.24
N MET A 667 20.31 -3.59 3.11
CA MET A 667 20.72 -3.08 4.43
C MET A 667 20.28 -3.98 5.58
N ARG A 668 19.91 -5.23 5.31
CA ARG A 668 19.49 -6.20 6.32
C ARG A 668 20.51 -6.32 7.47
N LYS A 669 19.99 -6.27 8.69
CA LYS A 669 20.71 -6.37 9.97
C LYS A 669 20.49 -7.74 10.56
N THR A 670 21.50 -8.34 11.19
CA THR A 670 21.46 -9.62 11.93
C THR A 670 20.53 -9.56 13.16
N SER A 671 20.20 -10.71 13.77
CA SER A 671 19.25 -10.75 14.91
C SER A 671 19.70 -9.91 16.09
N SER A 672 20.99 -9.92 16.37
CA SER A 672 21.60 -9.11 17.42
C SER A 672 21.58 -7.60 17.14
N GLU A 673 21.41 -7.20 15.88
CA GLU A 673 21.40 -5.79 15.47
C GLU A 673 19.98 -5.22 15.35
N LEU A 674 18.95 -6.07 15.35
CA LEU A 674 17.57 -5.61 15.27
C LEU A 674 17.08 -5.06 16.63
N PRO A 675 16.37 -3.92 16.63
CA PRO A 675 15.74 -3.40 17.83
C PRO A 675 14.76 -4.41 18.44
N ARG A 676 14.71 -4.46 19.79
CA ARG A 676 13.72 -5.24 20.55
C ARG A 676 12.62 -4.38 21.16
N GLU A 677 12.60 -3.10 20.81
CA GLU A 677 11.62 -2.13 21.24
C GLU A 677 11.21 -1.28 20.05
N GLU A 678 9.90 -1.12 19.89
CA GLU A 678 9.26 -0.17 19.01
C GLU A 678 8.67 0.92 19.91
N ILE A 679 9.16 2.15 19.77
CA ILE A 679 8.80 3.26 20.64
C ILE A 679 7.68 4.08 20.01
N HIS A 680 6.68 4.42 20.82
CA HIS A 680 5.59 5.33 20.48
C HIS A 680 5.45 6.42 21.54
N LEU A 681 4.68 7.46 21.21
CA LEU A 681 4.40 8.61 22.07
C LEU A 681 2.91 8.67 22.37
N ARG A 682 2.52 8.40 23.61
CA ARG A 682 1.15 8.62 24.06
C ARG A 682 0.90 10.12 24.23
N ILE A 683 -0.12 10.63 23.55
CA ILE A 683 -0.60 12.01 23.71
C ILE A 683 -1.50 12.05 24.95
N THR A 684 -1.09 12.75 26.00
CA THR A 684 -1.75 12.66 27.32
C THR A 684 -2.85 13.69 27.55
N ASP A 685 -2.87 14.77 26.77
CA ASP A 685 -3.73 15.94 26.96
C ASP A 685 -4.43 16.40 25.68
N TRP A 686 -4.59 15.52 24.68
CA TRP A 686 -5.21 15.88 23.38
C TRP A 686 -6.59 16.54 23.53
N GLN A 687 -7.37 16.12 24.53
CA GLN A 687 -8.71 16.63 24.84
C GLN A 687 -8.71 18.09 25.33
N GLU A 688 -7.57 18.64 25.73
CA GLU A 688 -7.46 20.01 26.28
C GLU A 688 -7.18 21.06 25.19
N HIS A 689 -6.84 20.64 23.97
CA HIS A 689 -6.32 21.52 22.91
C HIS A 689 -7.18 21.55 21.65
N GLU A 690 -8.48 21.30 21.76
CA GLU A 690 -9.37 21.26 20.59
C GLU A 690 -9.17 22.47 19.65
N GLY A 691 -9.02 22.19 18.35
CA GLY A 691 -8.97 23.21 17.30
C GLY A 691 -7.67 24.00 17.22
N TRP A 692 -6.59 23.57 17.89
CA TRP A 692 -5.30 24.27 17.89
C TRP A 692 -4.64 24.41 16.50
N ASN A 693 -5.07 23.58 15.54
CA ASN A 693 -4.56 23.39 14.18
C ASN A 693 -5.56 23.86 13.08
N GLU A 694 -6.59 24.63 13.44
CA GLU A 694 -7.63 25.14 12.51
C GLU A 694 -7.42 26.56 11.99
#